data_AF-A0AAJ7PJ85-F1
#
_entry.id   AF-A0AAJ7PJ85-F1
#
_cell.length_a   1.000
_cell.length_b   1.000
_cell.length_c   1.000
_cell.angle_alpha   90.00
_cell.angle_beta   90.00
_cell.angle_gamma   90.00
#
_symmetry.space_group_name_H-M   'P 1'
#
loop_
_entity.id
_entity.type
_entity.pdbx_description
1 polymer ?
#
loop_
_entity_poly.entity_id
_entity_poly.type
_entity_poly.pdbx_seq_one_letter_code
_entity_poly.pdbx_strand_id
1 'polypeptide(L)'
;MGQMLFFLLEFILLNTLLYSGQTQDAVLRLEPNWSTFFTGESVTFICDMKEGKDTDWEYTINKNDQEFVPYNTHKDYTLTLSTGYSGKYQCTGRHKSSGFIKNSNIISLTISEKPKATLTPGPTTIPVGGSVTLTCSVKGSAGWKYEWYRSSGSSHTLLVRDGAINKVISVSQGGTYWCRGGRGKPVFYSYPSHDVSIEITFSNVRVSVTLQHSWPQIFTGETITVRCEIQGGGDTEWEYEWRTTSSDKPPNQHEYRIYYASSSHSGNYECRGRKKSSQQSSTKWSDSFNLTVYDNKPQPVLTVSPSWLSPGASVTLNCEVEHPSAGWRFYWYKTVPDLSHNSYIYELLPGNSRGTEQDSYIVHGQTHTAGYVCRAGRGDPVFYTRYSHSKFVWSGDLHPAASLTVNPDRVQHFTSDSVSLSCEGNSTEWRVKRFPEHGYQSHCSDWGRMTGSICSISSLQYTDSLAYWCESGSGEFSNAVNITVRRDGIILVSPANPVAEGQSVTLGCKLRTENVVSNVFFYKNDKLIQNDTRGELNISAVSKSDEGFYKCQWSGQESPQSWMSVKAVSRSESSSFPVLLIVGLVCGISLIILLLLLFCCRKSKDPCCNSLLQSQRNNQSSATDQDENQQPVYSSLLHGDICVYESIRGSGNGGNGGQADTTRNVISQIELKGVGKRRNRDDPGERSDYCNVNPDSATGP
;
A
#
# COMPACT_ATOMS: atom_id res chain seq x y z
N MET A 1 75.77 -2.62 -93.68
CA MET A 1 74.60 -2.33 -94.56
C MET A 1 73.27 -2.68 -93.85
N GLY A 2 73.11 -2.31 -92.56
CA GLY A 2 71.91 -2.66 -91.77
C GLY A 2 71.43 -1.58 -90.81
N GLN A 3 72.27 -0.60 -90.43
CA GLN A 3 71.87 0.51 -89.54
C GLN A 3 71.36 1.75 -90.29
N MET A 4 71.77 1.99 -91.53
CA MET A 4 71.30 3.17 -92.31
C MET A 4 69.90 2.98 -92.92
N LEU A 5 69.42 1.75 -93.07
CA LEU A 5 68.08 1.49 -93.60
C LEU A 5 66.99 1.60 -92.53
N PHE A 6 67.33 1.30 -91.27
CA PHE A 6 66.39 1.41 -90.14
C PHE A 6 66.05 2.87 -89.80
N PHE A 7 67.04 3.77 -89.83
CA PHE A 7 66.78 5.19 -89.56
C PHE A 7 65.97 5.88 -90.66
N LEU A 8 66.11 5.48 -91.93
CA LEU A 8 65.28 6.03 -93.02
C LEU A 8 63.84 5.50 -92.99
N LEU A 9 63.62 4.23 -92.62
CA LEU A 9 62.25 3.72 -92.45
C LEU A 9 61.54 4.31 -91.24
N GLU A 10 62.22 4.53 -90.11
CA GLU A 10 61.61 5.19 -88.97
C GLU A 10 61.31 6.67 -89.23
N PHE A 11 62.14 7.38 -90.00
CA PHE A 11 61.84 8.78 -90.36
C PHE A 11 60.69 8.88 -91.37
N ILE A 12 60.52 7.91 -92.28
CA ILE A 12 59.39 7.86 -93.21
C ILE A 12 58.11 7.38 -92.50
N LEU A 13 58.21 6.51 -91.50
CA LEU A 13 57.08 6.15 -90.62
C LEU A 13 56.67 7.30 -89.70
N LEU A 14 57.61 8.10 -89.16
CA LEU A 14 57.29 9.30 -88.40
C LEU A 14 56.64 10.38 -89.29
N ASN A 15 57.09 10.52 -90.54
CA ASN A 15 56.51 11.50 -91.49
C ASN A 15 55.21 11.02 -92.15
N THR A 16 54.88 9.73 -92.13
CA THR A 16 53.56 9.24 -92.56
C THR A 16 52.54 9.22 -91.42
N LEU A 17 52.95 9.05 -90.16
CA LEU A 17 52.08 9.17 -88.98
C LEU A 17 51.80 10.63 -88.55
N LEU A 18 52.61 11.61 -88.98
CA LEU A 18 52.33 13.04 -88.78
C LEU A 18 51.46 13.66 -89.90
N TYR A 19 51.13 12.90 -90.96
CA TYR A 19 50.29 13.36 -92.08
C TYR A 19 48.98 12.58 -92.24
N SER A 20 48.52 11.87 -91.19
CA SER A 20 47.18 11.29 -91.12
C SER A 20 46.50 11.67 -89.81
N GLY A 21 46.15 12.96 -89.66
CA GLY A 21 45.18 13.42 -88.67
C GLY A 21 43.79 12.90 -89.04
N GLN A 22 43.46 11.69 -88.62
CA GLN A 22 42.17 11.06 -88.84
C GLN A 22 41.10 11.71 -87.95
N THR A 23 40.27 12.54 -88.58
CA THR A 23 38.83 12.77 -88.35
C THR A 23 38.33 13.01 -86.91
N GLN A 24 38.10 14.29 -86.58
CA GLN A 24 37.08 14.68 -85.58
C GLN A 24 35.72 14.79 -86.29
N ASP A 25 34.88 13.77 -86.09
CA ASP A 25 33.51 13.74 -86.62
C ASP A 25 32.59 14.70 -85.84
N ALA A 26 31.71 15.40 -86.55
CA ALA A 26 30.69 16.27 -85.96
C ALA A 26 29.66 15.45 -85.15
N VAL A 27 29.16 16.01 -84.04
CA VAL A 27 28.25 15.32 -83.11
C VAL A 27 27.03 16.18 -82.81
N LEU A 28 25.85 15.63 -83.06
CA LEU A 28 24.57 16.18 -82.59
C LEU A 28 24.23 15.55 -81.24
N ARG A 29 23.85 16.38 -80.28
CA ARG A 29 23.40 15.94 -78.94
C ARG A 29 22.09 16.63 -78.58
N LEU A 30 21.31 15.99 -77.73
CA LEU A 30 20.10 16.56 -77.15
C LEU A 30 20.36 16.95 -75.70
N GLU A 31 19.94 18.15 -75.33
CA GLU A 31 19.89 18.59 -73.94
C GLU A 31 18.43 18.90 -73.56
N PRO A 32 17.84 18.19 -72.58
CA PRO A 32 18.37 17.01 -71.87
C PRO A 32 18.42 15.74 -72.75
N ASN A 33 19.26 14.77 -72.40
CA ASN A 33 19.49 13.55 -73.19
C ASN A 33 18.47 12.42 -72.92
N TRP A 34 17.17 12.74 -72.83
CA TRP A 34 16.13 11.77 -72.50
C TRP A 34 15.82 10.80 -73.65
N SER A 35 15.50 9.54 -73.31
CA SER A 35 15.11 8.53 -74.28
C SER A 35 13.72 8.74 -74.88
N THR A 36 12.81 9.35 -74.13
CA THR A 36 11.47 9.75 -74.59
C THR A 36 11.11 11.15 -74.12
N PHE A 37 10.49 11.89 -75.03
CA PHE A 37 9.95 13.21 -74.77
C PHE A 37 8.42 13.20 -74.82
N PHE A 38 7.81 14.22 -74.24
CA PHE A 38 6.36 14.39 -74.21
C PHE A 38 5.92 15.69 -74.86
N THR A 39 4.71 15.71 -75.41
CA THR A 39 4.10 16.92 -75.97
C THR A 39 4.13 18.06 -74.94
N GLY A 40 4.68 19.21 -75.33
CA GLY A 40 4.86 20.39 -74.47
C GLY A 40 6.20 20.47 -73.73
N GLU A 41 7.06 19.45 -73.80
CA GLU A 41 8.45 19.56 -73.33
C GLU A 41 9.32 20.37 -74.30
N SER A 42 10.41 20.94 -73.81
CA SER A 42 11.41 21.60 -74.65
C SER A 42 12.68 20.75 -74.72
N VAL A 43 13.28 20.67 -75.91
CA VAL A 43 14.58 20.03 -76.13
C VAL A 43 15.49 20.99 -76.88
N THR A 44 16.77 21.01 -76.51
CA THR A 44 17.81 21.77 -77.21
C THR A 44 18.66 20.82 -78.02
N PHE A 45 18.65 20.99 -79.34
CA PHE A 45 19.58 20.36 -80.26
C PHE A 45 20.90 21.11 -80.21
N ILE A 46 22.01 20.43 -79.96
CA ILE A 46 23.34 21.03 -79.88
C ILE A 46 24.24 20.36 -80.92
N CYS A 47 24.69 21.16 -81.88
CA CYS A 47 25.60 20.73 -82.93
C CYS A 47 27.04 21.08 -82.58
N ASP A 48 27.87 20.06 -82.36
CA ASP A 48 29.28 20.24 -82.06
C ASP A 48 30.13 19.74 -83.23
N MET A 49 30.77 20.66 -83.96
CA MET A 49 31.59 20.31 -85.14
C MET A 49 32.95 19.71 -84.77
N LYS A 50 33.30 19.70 -83.47
CA LYS A 50 34.55 19.16 -82.92
C LYS A 50 35.82 19.73 -83.56
N GLU A 51 35.73 20.85 -84.27
CA GLU A 51 36.83 21.50 -85.00
C GLU A 51 36.53 22.99 -85.22
N GLY A 52 37.56 23.84 -85.15
CA GLY A 52 37.41 25.30 -85.31
C GLY A 52 36.69 25.98 -84.14
N LYS A 53 36.43 27.29 -84.25
CA LYS A 53 35.54 27.99 -83.30
C LYS A 53 34.11 27.86 -83.80
N ASP A 54 33.13 27.79 -82.89
CA ASP A 54 31.70 27.71 -83.25
C ASP A 54 31.27 28.86 -84.19
N THR A 55 31.91 30.03 -84.08
CA THR A 55 31.65 31.21 -84.93
C THR A 55 32.00 31.01 -86.40
N ASP A 56 32.84 30.02 -86.71
CA ASP A 56 33.37 29.75 -88.04
C ASP A 56 32.41 28.92 -88.90
N TRP A 57 31.32 28.43 -88.28
CA TRP A 57 30.33 27.54 -88.88
C TRP A 57 28.94 28.17 -88.98
N GLU A 58 28.18 27.70 -89.95
CA GLU A 58 26.72 27.88 -90.04
C GLU A 58 26.07 26.50 -89.91
N TYR A 59 25.01 26.39 -89.11
CA TYR A 59 24.40 25.14 -88.70
C TYR A 59 22.98 25.04 -89.22
N THR A 60 22.64 23.91 -89.83
CA THR A 60 21.26 23.54 -90.18
C THR A 60 20.89 22.22 -89.53
N ILE A 61 19.61 22.05 -89.19
CA ILE A 61 19.08 20.80 -88.65
C ILE A 61 18.11 20.22 -89.67
N ASN A 62 18.43 19.02 -90.14
CA ASN A 62 17.58 18.25 -91.04
C ASN A 62 16.74 17.26 -90.24
N LYS A 63 15.46 17.16 -90.57
CA LYS A 63 14.53 16.15 -90.05
C LYS A 63 14.10 15.25 -91.20
N ASN A 64 14.36 13.94 -91.09
CA ASN A 64 14.08 12.95 -92.13
C ASN A 64 14.65 13.37 -93.49
N ASP A 65 15.91 13.80 -93.50
CA ASP A 65 16.65 14.25 -94.69
C ASP A 65 16.09 15.51 -95.38
N GLN A 66 15.13 16.21 -94.75
CA GLN A 66 14.60 17.49 -95.19
C GLN A 66 15.02 18.60 -94.22
N GLU A 67 15.34 19.79 -94.75
CA GLU A 67 15.66 20.97 -93.93
C GLU A 67 14.49 21.29 -92.99
N PHE A 68 14.76 21.30 -91.68
CA PHE A 68 13.77 21.57 -90.64
C PHE A 68 14.03 22.91 -89.95
N VAL A 69 15.30 23.19 -89.65
CA VAL A 69 15.75 24.52 -89.19
C VAL A 69 16.76 25.04 -90.19
N PRO A 70 16.55 26.23 -90.79
CA PRO A 70 17.47 26.78 -91.77
C PRO A 70 18.83 27.15 -91.17
N TYR A 71 19.83 27.32 -92.02
CA TYR A 71 21.19 27.71 -91.62
C TYR A 71 21.20 28.93 -90.67
N ASN A 72 21.84 28.77 -89.52
CA ASN A 72 21.98 29.79 -88.48
C ASN A 72 23.43 29.82 -87.96
N THR A 73 23.84 30.93 -87.34
CA THR A 73 25.14 31.06 -86.67
C THR A 73 25.16 30.45 -85.27
N HIS A 74 24.00 30.08 -84.71
CA HIS A 74 23.89 29.43 -83.41
C HIS A 74 23.98 27.92 -83.56
N LYS A 75 24.82 27.31 -82.73
CA LYS A 75 25.01 25.85 -82.73
C LYS A 75 23.91 25.10 -81.97
N ASP A 76 23.14 25.82 -81.16
CA ASP A 76 22.06 25.30 -80.33
C ASP A 76 20.70 25.81 -80.80
N TYR A 77 19.71 24.93 -80.82
CA TYR A 77 18.34 25.25 -81.19
C TYR A 77 17.36 24.59 -80.22
N THR A 78 16.59 25.41 -79.51
CA THR A 78 15.59 24.94 -78.54
C THR A 78 14.20 24.91 -79.18
N LEU A 79 13.54 23.76 -79.09
CA LEU A 79 12.22 23.53 -79.66
C LEU A 79 11.25 23.01 -78.59
N THR A 80 10.04 23.57 -78.54
CA THR A 80 8.92 22.99 -77.79
C THR A 80 8.25 21.91 -78.63
N LEU A 81 8.14 20.73 -78.06
CA LEU A 81 7.81 19.50 -78.77
C LEU A 81 6.30 19.32 -78.95
N SER A 82 5.94 18.83 -80.14
CA SER A 82 4.60 18.35 -80.51
C SER A 82 4.73 16.95 -81.10
N THR A 83 3.67 16.15 -81.09
CA THR A 83 3.68 14.76 -81.61
C THR A 83 4.17 14.68 -83.05
N GLY A 84 3.86 15.69 -83.87
CA GLY A 84 4.31 15.82 -85.26
C GLY A 84 5.83 16.01 -85.43
N TYR A 85 6.58 16.28 -84.37
CA TYR A 85 8.04 16.44 -84.42
C TYR A 85 8.82 15.13 -84.22
N SER A 86 8.16 13.97 -84.16
CA SER A 86 8.87 12.69 -84.14
C SER A 86 9.60 12.45 -85.46
N GLY A 87 10.82 11.90 -85.39
CA GLY A 87 11.63 11.68 -86.60
C GLY A 87 13.12 11.50 -86.32
N LYS A 88 13.89 11.37 -87.39
CA LYS A 88 15.37 11.30 -87.37
C LYS A 88 15.95 12.68 -87.64
N TYR A 89 16.85 13.12 -86.78
CA TYR A 89 17.49 14.43 -86.85
C TYR A 89 18.98 14.28 -87.13
N GLN A 90 19.49 15.08 -88.06
CA GLN A 90 20.92 15.19 -88.36
C GLN A 90 21.28 16.67 -88.46
N CYS A 91 22.39 17.05 -87.87
CA CYS A 91 22.92 18.40 -87.98
C CYS A 91 23.98 18.47 -89.08
N THR A 92 23.94 19.53 -89.87
CA THR A 92 24.91 19.81 -90.91
C THR A 92 25.55 21.17 -90.65
N GLY A 93 26.88 21.19 -90.55
CA GLY A 93 27.68 22.40 -90.39
C GLY A 93 28.37 22.79 -91.69
N ARG A 94 28.24 24.04 -92.10
CA ARG A 94 28.94 24.63 -93.26
C ARG A 94 29.97 25.64 -92.78
N HIS A 95 31.23 25.43 -93.12
CA HIS A 95 32.31 26.34 -92.75
C HIS A 95 32.25 27.62 -93.60
N LYS A 96 32.26 28.79 -92.96
CA LYS A 96 31.98 30.08 -93.63
C LYS A 96 33.03 30.46 -94.68
N SER A 97 34.31 30.15 -94.45
CA SER A 97 35.39 30.57 -95.34
C SER A 97 35.72 29.56 -96.45
N SER A 98 35.62 28.25 -96.16
CA SER A 98 35.97 27.19 -97.12
C SER A 98 34.74 26.60 -97.82
N GLY A 99 33.54 26.85 -97.31
CA GLY A 99 32.31 26.23 -97.80
C GLY A 99 32.21 24.73 -97.51
N PHE A 100 33.18 24.15 -96.79
CA PHE A 100 33.22 22.73 -96.46
C PHE A 100 32.05 22.34 -95.56
N ILE A 101 31.45 21.17 -95.83
CA ILE A 101 30.25 20.68 -95.14
C ILE A 101 30.60 19.45 -94.29
N LYS A 102 30.16 19.44 -93.04
CA LYS A 102 30.21 18.28 -92.13
C LYS A 102 28.81 17.87 -91.70
N ASN A 103 28.56 16.57 -91.66
CA ASN A 103 27.32 15.99 -91.14
C ASN A 103 27.57 15.29 -89.81
N SER A 104 26.63 15.40 -88.88
CA SER A 104 26.70 14.74 -87.58
C SER A 104 26.18 13.31 -87.60
N ASN A 105 26.26 12.62 -86.45
CA ASN A 105 25.44 11.43 -86.18
C ASN A 105 23.93 11.76 -86.28
N ILE A 106 23.14 10.72 -86.55
CA ILE A 106 21.67 10.80 -86.60
C ILE A 106 21.10 10.46 -85.22
N ILE A 107 20.14 11.26 -84.72
CA ILE A 107 19.39 10.98 -83.50
C ILE A 107 17.91 10.78 -83.82
N SER A 108 17.33 9.69 -83.34
CA SER A 108 15.89 9.44 -83.40
C SER A 108 15.19 10.04 -82.18
N LEU A 109 14.22 10.91 -82.41
CA LEU A 109 13.40 11.52 -81.37
C LEU A 109 11.99 10.92 -81.41
N THR A 110 11.53 10.37 -80.29
CA THR A 110 10.16 9.85 -80.11
C THR A 110 9.42 10.73 -79.10
N ILE A 111 8.34 11.38 -79.56
CA ILE A 111 7.45 12.17 -78.69
C ILE A 111 6.17 11.39 -78.41
N SER A 112 5.82 11.27 -77.14
CA SER A 112 4.59 10.65 -76.66
C SER A 112 3.61 11.68 -76.09
N GLU A 113 2.36 11.26 -75.89
CA GLU A 113 1.37 12.08 -75.19
C GLU A 113 1.75 12.34 -73.73
N LYS A 114 1.28 13.47 -73.20
CA LYS A 114 1.58 13.91 -71.84
C LYS A 114 1.18 12.83 -70.80
N PRO A 115 2.11 12.38 -69.93
CA PRO A 115 1.85 11.26 -69.05
C PRO A 115 1.06 11.67 -67.81
N LYS A 116 0.37 10.70 -67.19
CA LYS A 116 -0.34 10.85 -65.91
C LYS A 116 0.47 10.22 -64.78
N ALA A 117 0.55 10.89 -63.64
CA ALA A 117 1.14 10.32 -62.43
C ALA A 117 0.27 9.18 -61.87
N THR A 118 0.90 8.17 -61.31
CA THR A 118 0.27 7.03 -60.65
C THR A 118 0.69 7.03 -59.19
N LEU A 119 -0.29 7.13 -58.29
CA LEU A 119 -0.10 7.00 -56.85
C LEU A 119 -0.39 5.57 -56.44
N THR A 120 0.52 4.95 -55.72
CA THR A 120 0.38 3.59 -55.19
C THR A 120 0.51 3.66 -53.67
N PRO A 121 -0.59 3.48 -52.92
CA PRO A 121 -0.51 3.37 -51.48
C PRO A 121 0.05 2.00 -51.07
N GLY A 122 0.73 1.94 -49.93
CA GLY A 122 0.85 0.71 -49.17
C GLY A 122 -0.51 0.36 -48.52
N PRO A 123 -0.62 0.30 -47.18
CA PRO A 123 -1.92 0.24 -46.52
C PRO A 123 -2.68 1.57 -46.66
N THR A 124 -4.00 1.50 -46.86
CA THR A 124 -4.88 2.69 -46.79
C THR A 124 -5.30 3.04 -45.36
N THR A 125 -4.83 2.27 -44.37
CA THR A 125 -5.16 2.46 -42.96
C THR A 125 -3.90 2.59 -42.10
N ILE A 126 -3.86 3.59 -41.23
CA ILE A 126 -2.76 3.84 -40.29
C ILE A 126 -3.18 3.37 -38.88
N PRO A 127 -2.49 2.40 -38.25
CA PRO A 127 -2.69 2.11 -36.83
C PRO A 127 -2.13 3.25 -35.97
N VAL A 128 -2.63 3.40 -34.73
CA VAL A 128 -2.20 4.47 -33.81
C VAL A 128 -0.67 4.46 -33.61
N GLY A 129 -0.04 5.63 -33.77
CA GLY A 129 1.41 5.79 -33.68
C GLY A 129 2.20 5.28 -34.90
N GLY A 130 1.52 4.69 -35.90
CA GLY A 130 2.13 4.19 -37.13
C GLY A 130 2.19 5.21 -38.26
N SER A 131 2.70 4.77 -39.40
CA SER A 131 2.74 5.52 -40.65
C SER A 131 2.58 4.60 -41.85
N VAL A 132 1.99 5.10 -42.93
CA VAL A 132 1.89 4.37 -44.20
C VAL A 132 2.75 5.03 -45.26
N THR A 133 3.32 4.21 -46.14
CA THR A 133 4.15 4.68 -47.25
C THR A 133 3.31 4.90 -48.50
N LEU A 134 3.43 6.06 -49.12
CA LEU A 134 2.83 6.37 -50.41
C LEU A 134 3.91 6.48 -51.47
N THR A 135 3.71 5.86 -52.63
CA THR A 135 4.67 5.89 -53.74
C THR A 135 4.07 6.55 -54.98
N CYS A 136 4.73 7.57 -55.52
CA CYS A 136 4.33 8.21 -56.78
C CYS A 136 5.20 7.73 -57.94
N SER A 137 4.64 7.57 -59.12
CA SER A 137 5.40 7.21 -60.33
C SER A 137 4.80 7.83 -61.59
N VAL A 138 5.65 8.21 -62.55
CA VAL A 138 5.22 8.60 -63.91
C VAL A 138 5.85 7.63 -64.91
N LYS A 139 5.03 7.02 -65.79
CA LYS A 139 5.53 6.12 -66.83
C LYS A 139 6.33 6.90 -67.89
N GLY A 140 7.48 6.37 -68.31
CA GLY A 140 8.31 6.96 -69.37
C GLY A 140 9.81 7.03 -69.01
N SER A 141 10.49 8.02 -69.59
CA SER A 141 11.92 8.31 -69.38
C SER A 141 12.24 8.84 -67.96
N ALA A 142 13.52 8.89 -67.62
CA ALA A 142 14.04 9.28 -66.31
C ALA A 142 13.98 10.80 -66.05
N GLY A 143 14.28 11.21 -64.80
CA GLY A 143 14.43 12.62 -64.41
C GLY A 143 13.23 13.27 -63.70
N TRP A 144 12.19 12.50 -63.35
CA TRP A 144 11.03 13.00 -62.60
C TRP A 144 11.36 13.34 -61.15
N LYS A 145 10.91 14.52 -60.72
CA LYS A 145 10.81 14.92 -59.31
C LYS A 145 9.34 14.98 -58.91
N TYR A 146 9.00 14.62 -57.68
CA TYR A 146 7.61 14.45 -57.28
C TYR A 146 7.18 15.51 -56.27
N GLU A 147 6.05 16.15 -56.55
CA GLU A 147 5.37 17.05 -55.62
C GLU A 147 4.17 16.33 -55.01
N TRP A 148 4.01 16.48 -53.69
CA TRP A 148 3.03 15.77 -52.88
C TRP A 148 2.04 16.71 -52.23
N TYR A 149 0.77 16.35 -52.31
CA TYR A 149 -0.33 17.16 -51.81
C TYR A 149 -1.22 16.33 -50.89
N ARG A 150 -1.75 16.99 -49.85
CA ARG A 150 -2.80 16.47 -48.99
C ARG A 150 -3.95 17.44 -48.94
N SER A 151 -5.13 16.94 -49.23
CA SER A 151 -6.39 17.65 -49.13
C SER A 151 -7.10 17.23 -47.83
N SER A 152 -7.60 18.21 -47.09
CA SER A 152 -8.47 18.02 -45.93
C SER A 152 -9.63 19.01 -46.03
N GLY A 153 -10.80 18.55 -46.48
CA GLY A 153 -11.91 19.43 -46.82
C GLY A 153 -11.58 20.27 -48.07
N SER A 154 -11.72 21.60 -47.99
CA SER A 154 -11.43 22.55 -49.09
C SER A 154 -9.98 23.06 -49.13
N SER A 155 -9.14 22.67 -48.18
CA SER A 155 -7.75 23.12 -48.10
C SER A 155 -6.79 22.10 -48.73
N HIS A 156 -5.89 22.60 -49.60
CA HIS A 156 -4.80 21.83 -50.18
C HIS A 156 -3.46 22.22 -49.54
N THR A 157 -2.83 21.27 -48.86
CA THR A 157 -1.51 21.45 -48.25
C THR A 157 -0.43 20.79 -49.12
N LEU A 158 0.56 21.56 -49.55
CA LEU A 158 1.77 21.03 -50.19
C LEU A 158 2.70 20.46 -49.13
N LEU A 159 2.98 19.16 -49.19
CA LEU A 159 3.77 18.45 -48.17
C LEU A 159 5.28 18.49 -48.44
N VAL A 160 5.67 18.49 -49.71
CA VAL A 160 7.08 18.53 -50.12
C VAL A 160 7.22 19.49 -51.29
N ARG A 161 7.98 20.56 -51.10
CA ARG A 161 8.18 21.65 -52.09
C ARG A 161 9.50 21.53 -52.85
N ASP A 162 10.47 20.77 -52.35
CA ASP A 162 11.85 20.96 -52.77
C ASP A 162 12.50 19.68 -53.28
N GLY A 163 12.57 19.56 -54.61
CA GLY A 163 13.66 18.93 -55.36
C GLY A 163 14.01 17.46 -55.11
N ALA A 164 13.43 16.81 -54.10
CA ALA A 164 13.82 15.50 -53.62
C ALA A 164 13.33 14.41 -54.57
N ILE A 165 14.19 13.43 -54.81
CA ILE A 165 13.90 12.22 -55.57
C ILE A 165 12.98 11.29 -54.75
N ASN A 166 12.13 11.85 -53.88
CA ASN A 166 11.29 11.11 -52.96
C ASN A 166 10.04 10.64 -53.70
N LYS A 167 10.28 9.62 -54.53
CA LYS A 167 9.28 8.73 -55.10
C LYS A 167 8.37 8.16 -54.01
N VAL A 168 8.85 8.07 -52.77
CA VAL A 168 8.15 7.53 -51.60
C VAL A 168 8.10 8.55 -50.48
N ILE A 169 6.94 8.71 -49.84
CA ILE A 169 6.76 9.46 -48.57
C ILE A 169 6.15 8.57 -47.50
N SER A 170 6.42 8.87 -46.23
CA SER A 170 5.76 8.23 -45.08
C SER A 170 4.81 9.24 -44.43
N VAL A 171 3.54 8.85 -44.24
CA VAL A 171 2.49 9.71 -43.69
C VAL A 171 1.85 9.08 -42.46
N SER A 172 1.70 9.87 -41.40
CA SER A 172 1.10 9.46 -40.12
C SER A 172 -0.27 10.10 -39.86
N GLN A 173 -0.78 10.88 -40.82
CA GLN A 173 -2.02 11.61 -40.68
C GLN A 173 -3.05 11.17 -41.74
N GLY A 174 -4.32 11.04 -41.36
CA GLY A 174 -5.40 10.70 -42.30
C GLY A 174 -5.77 11.85 -43.24
N GLY A 175 -6.37 11.57 -44.39
CA GLY A 175 -6.79 12.57 -45.38
C GLY A 175 -6.61 12.07 -46.81
N THR A 176 -6.88 12.92 -47.80
CA THR A 176 -6.80 12.56 -49.22
C THR A 176 -5.50 13.04 -49.82
N TYR A 177 -4.74 12.14 -50.44
CA TYR A 177 -3.40 12.40 -50.98
C TYR A 177 -3.39 12.25 -52.50
N TRP A 178 -2.61 13.10 -53.16
CA TRP A 178 -2.31 13.01 -54.60
C TRP A 178 -0.92 13.58 -54.90
N CYS A 179 -0.37 13.22 -56.05
CA CYS A 179 0.97 13.63 -56.46
C CYS A 179 1.02 14.03 -57.94
N ARG A 180 2.06 14.80 -58.32
CA ARG A 180 2.41 15.09 -59.71
C ARG A 180 3.93 15.05 -59.91
N GLY A 181 4.38 14.67 -61.10
CA GLY A 181 5.80 14.66 -61.46
C GLY A 181 6.17 15.92 -62.23
N GLY A 182 7.31 16.54 -61.90
CA GLY A 182 7.91 17.66 -62.62
C GLY A 182 9.33 17.32 -63.11
N ARG A 183 9.68 17.68 -64.36
CA ARG A 183 11.06 17.55 -64.88
C ARG A 183 11.40 18.62 -65.92
N GLY A 184 12.69 18.83 -66.19
CA GLY A 184 13.17 19.81 -67.19
C GLY A 184 13.28 21.25 -66.68
N LYS A 185 13.75 22.14 -67.56
CA LYS A 185 13.85 23.60 -67.36
C LYS A 185 13.38 24.32 -68.64
N PRO A 186 12.23 25.00 -68.65
CA PRO A 186 11.26 25.17 -67.55
C PRO A 186 10.61 23.84 -67.13
N VAL A 187 10.04 23.80 -65.92
CA VAL A 187 9.51 22.54 -65.34
C VAL A 187 8.26 22.11 -66.09
N PHE A 188 8.32 20.93 -66.71
CA PHE A 188 7.19 20.23 -67.30
C PHE A 188 6.54 19.32 -66.27
N TYR A 189 5.25 19.52 -66.01
CA TYR A 189 4.47 18.72 -65.05
C TYR A 189 3.60 17.68 -65.75
N SER A 190 3.55 16.46 -65.20
CA SER A 190 2.57 15.43 -65.55
C SER A 190 1.14 15.86 -65.20
N TYR A 191 0.14 15.13 -65.68
CA TYR A 191 -1.19 15.21 -65.07
C TYR A 191 -1.16 14.69 -63.62
N PRO A 192 -1.98 15.24 -62.70
CA PRO A 192 -2.10 14.75 -61.34
C PRO A 192 -2.48 13.27 -61.27
N SER A 193 -2.09 12.60 -60.19
CA SER A 193 -2.54 11.24 -59.89
C SER A 193 -4.03 11.20 -59.58
N HIS A 194 -4.57 9.98 -59.43
CA HIS A 194 -5.83 9.82 -58.73
C HIS A 194 -5.64 10.11 -57.23
N ASP A 195 -6.76 10.37 -56.57
CA ASP A 195 -6.82 10.64 -55.13
C ASP A 195 -6.82 9.32 -54.34
N VAL A 196 -6.07 9.29 -53.24
CA VAL A 196 -6.06 8.18 -52.29
C VAL A 196 -6.40 8.68 -50.89
N SER A 197 -7.49 8.16 -50.33
CA SER A 197 -7.89 8.46 -48.94
C SER A 197 -7.21 7.50 -47.97
N ILE A 198 -6.52 8.07 -46.98
CA ILE A 198 -5.90 7.34 -45.88
C ILE A 198 -6.68 7.60 -44.61
N GLU A 199 -7.10 6.54 -43.93
CA GLU A 199 -7.87 6.60 -42.69
C GLU A 199 -7.02 6.12 -41.51
N ILE A 200 -7.24 6.69 -40.32
CA ILE A 200 -6.61 6.19 -39.09
C ILE A 200 -7.55 5.15 -38.49
N THR A 201 -7.07 3.93 -38.27
CA THR A 201 -7.87 2.84 -37.68
C THR A 201 -7.55 2.64 -36.21
N PHE A 202 -8.61 2.56 -35.41
CA PHE A 202 -8.55 2.36 -33.96
C PHE A 202 -9.03 0.96 -33.55
N SER A 203 -9.28 0.09 -34.53
CA SER A 203 -9.86 -1.25 -34.34
C SER A 203 -8.94 -2.25 -33.64
N ASN A 204 -7.63 -1.97 -33.60
CA ASN A 204 -6.59 -2.81 -32.97
C ASN A 204 -6.09 -2.24 -31.63
N VAL A 205 -6.66 -1.13 -31.16
CA VAL A 205 -6.34 -0.56 -29.85
C VAL A 205 -7.03 -1.40 -28.79
N ARG A 206 -6.25 -1.96 -27.85
CA ARG A 206 -6.81 -2.68 -26.70
C ARG A 206 -7.39 -1.69 -25.70
N VAL A 207 -8.63 -1.93 -25.32
CA VAL A 207 -9.35 -1.16 -24.32
C VAL A 207 -9.86 -2.14 -23.26
N SER A 208 -9.62 -1.84 -21.99
CA SER A 208 -10.02 -2.69 -20.87
C SER A 208 -10.57 -1.86 -19.72
N VAL A 209 -11.58 -2.39 -19.04
CA VAL A 209 -12.07 -1.85 -17.77
C VAL A 209 -11.40 -2.60 -16.63
N THR A 210 -10.78 -1.87 -15.71
CA THR A 210 -10.05 -2.44 -14.56
C THR A 210 -10.53 -1.80 -13.27
N LEU A 211 -10.40 -2.55 -12.16
CA LEU A 211 -10.54 -1.98 -10.83
C LEU A 211 -9.16 -1.57 -10.34
N GLN A 212 -9.02 -0.36 -9.80
CA GLN A 212 -7.74 0.11 -9.28
C GLN A 212 -7.19 -0.78 -8.14
N HIS A 213 -8.08 -1.40 -7.37
CA HIS A 213 -7.74 -2.30 -6.28
C HIS A 213 -7.89 -3.76 -6.72
N SER A 214 -7.03 -4.64 -6.21
CA SER A 214 -7.10 -6.08 -6.44
C SER A 214 -7.98 -6.81 -5.41
N TRP A 215 -9.02 -6.16 -4.90
CA TRP A 215 -9.89 -6.73 -3.88
C TRP A 215 -10.81 -7.79 -4.49
N PRO A 216 -10.98 -8.96 -3.83
CA PRO A 216 -11.81 -10.04 -4.36
C PRO A 216 -13.31 -9.70 -4.30
N GLN A 217 -13.72 -8.89 -3.32
CA GLN A 217 -15.10 -8.48 -3.11
C GLN A 217 -15.15 -7.01 -2.68
N ILE A 218 -16.20 -6.32 -3.12
CA ILE A 218 -16.48 -4.93 -2.79
C ILE A 218 -17.73 -4.85 -1.92
N PHE A 219 -17.62 -4.18 -0.79
CA PHE A 219 -18.72 -4.01 0.17
C PHE A 219 -19.34 -2.62 0.08
N THR A 220 -20.61 -2.53 0.47
CA THR A 220 -21.32 -1.25 0.55
C THR A 220 -20.60 -0.27 1.49
N GLY A 221 -20.45 0.98 1.04
CA GLY A 221 -19.70 2.04 1.71
C GLY A 221 -18.20 2.09 1.39
N GLU A 222 -17.64 1.15 0.63
CA GLU A 222 -16.24 1.22 0.19
C GLU A 222 -16.02 2.29 -0.88
N THR A 223 -14.84 2.92 -0.85
CA THR A 223 -14.37 3.79 -1.93
C THR A 223 -13.60 2.97 -2.95
N ILE A 224 -14.10 2.89 -4.18
CA ILE A 224 -13.46 2.17 -5.29
C ILE A 224 -13.28 3.09 -6.50
N THR A 225 -12.36 2.73 -7.39
CA THR A 225 -12.16 3.44 -8.65
C THR A 225 -12.15 2.44 -9.79
N VAL A 226 -13.11 2.59 -10.70
CA VAL A 226 -13.19 1.85 -11.96
C VAL A 226 -12.45 2.67 -13.02
N ARG A 227 -11.52 2.05 -13.75
CA ARG A 227 -10.64 2.69 -14.73
C ARG A 227 -10.90 2.14 -16.12
N CYS A 228 -10.89 3.00 -17.12
CA CYS A 228 -10.84 2.62 -18.53
C CYS A 228 -9.42 2.82 -19.06
N GLU A 229 -8.73 1.73 -19.37
CA GLU A 229 -7.36 1.75 -19.88
C GLU A 229 -7.35 1.54 -21.40
N ILE A 230 -6.69 2.45 -22.13
CA ILE A 230 -6.53 2.41 -23.59
C ILE A 230 -5.03 2.29 -23.90
N GLN A 231 -4.60 1.20 -24.54
CA GLN A 231 -3.18 0.98 -24.83
C GLN A 231 -2.61 2.02 -25.81
N GLY A 232 -1.49 2.65 -25.43
CA GLY A 232 -0.72 3.56 -26.29
C GLY A 232 -1.28 4.97 -26.42
N GLY A 233 -2.33 5.33 -25.67
CA GLY A 233 -2.88 6.67 -25.62
C GLY A 233 -2.74 7.27 -24.23
N GLY A 234 -2.18 8.48 -24.12
CA GLY A 234 -2.24 9.24 -22.87
C GLY A 234 -3.67 9.75 -22.61
N ASP A 235 -4.06 9.86 -21.34
CA ASP A 235 -5.42 10.24 -20.91
C ASP A 235 -5.91 11.60 -21.47
N THR A 236 -4.99 12.45 -21.94
CA THR A 236 -5.30 13.77 -22.50
C THR A 236 -5.84 13.74 -23.93
N GLU A 237 -5.58 12.67 -24.69
CA GLU A 237 -5.90 12.58 -26.12
C GLU A 237 -7.32 12.07 -26.42
N TRP A 238 -7.97 11.49 -25.40
CA TRP A 238 -9.23 10.77 -25.52
C TRP A 238 -10.36 11.43 -24.73
N GLU A 239 -11.57 11.34 -25.27
CA GLU A 239 -12.83 11.50 -24.55
C GLU A 239 -13.40 10.10 -24.28
N TYR A 240 -13.80 9.84 -23.05
CA TYR A 240 -14.21 8.51 -22.60
C TYR A 240 -15.73 8.40 -22.61
N GLU A 241 -16.20 7.26 -23.09
CA GLU A 241 -17.62 6.91 -23.11
C GLU A 241 -17.82 5.55 -22.45
N TRP A 242 -18.86 5.45 -21.63
CA TRP A 242 -19.17 4.27 -20.85
C TRP A 242 -20.54 3.72 -21.23
N ARG A 243 -20.65 2.38 -21.23
CA ARG A 243 -21.91 1.67 -21.29
C ARG A 243 -22.01 0.81 -20.03
N THR A 244 -23.12 0.95 -19.31
CA THR A 244 -23.33 0.17 -18.10
C THR A 244 -24.79 -0.23 -17.91
N THR A 245 -24.99 -1.35 -17.20
CA THR A 245 -26.30 -1.77 -16.68
C THR A 245 -26.55 -1.25 -15.26
N SER A 246 -25.58 -0.56 -14.64
CA SER A 246 -25.73 0.05 -13.33
C SER A 246 -26.80 1.15 -13.36
N SER A 247 -27.48 1.32 -12.23
CA SER A 247 -28.47 2.40 -12.05
C SER A 247 -27.77 3.76 -11.96
N ASP A 248 -26.57 3.80 -11.36
CA ASP A 248 -25.76 5.01 -11.23
C ASP A 248 -24.73 5.10 -12.35
N LYS A 249 -25.02 5.98 -13.33
CA LYS A 249 -24.22 6.07 -14.55
C LYS A 249 -22.84 6.71 -14.26
N PRO A 250 -21.75 6.10 -14.76
CA PRO A 250 -20.41 6.68 -14.67
C PRO A 250 -20.31 8.01 -15.44
N PRO A 251 -19.43 8.93 -15.01
CA PRO A 251 -19.14 10.14 -15.75
C PRO A 251 -18.35 9.84 -17.03
N ASN A 252 -18.36 10.78 -17.99
CA ASN A 252 -17.58 10.70 -19.24
C ASN A 252 -16.08 11.02 -18.99
N GLN A 253 -15.45 10.29 -18.09
CA GLN A 253 -14.05 10.44 -17.68
C GLN A 253 -13.35 9.07 -17.71
N HIS A 254 -12.01 9.06 -17.75
CA HIS A 254 -11.23 7.81 -17.76
C HIS A 254 -11.32 7.03 -16.43
N GLU A 255 -11.62 7.74 -15.35
CA GLU A 255 -11.80 7.21 -14.00
C GLU A 255 -13.21 7.48 -13.49
N TYR A 256 -13.83 6.46 -12.92
CA TYR A 256 -15.05 6.59 -12.13
C TYR A 256 -14.75 6.23 -10.67
N ARG A 257 -14.57 7.26 -9.85
CA ARG A 257 -14.36 7.12 -8.40
C ARG A 257 -15.69 7.12 -7.67
N ILE A 258 -16.03 5.99 -7.07
CA ILE A 258 -17.23 5.79 -6.26
C ILE A 258 -16.80 5.93 -4.79
N TYR A 259 -17.27 6.96 -4.11
CA TYR A 259 -16.91 7.21 -2.70
C TYR A 259 -17.67 6.30 -1.73
N TYR A 260 -18.93 6.00 -2.03
CA TYR A 260 -19.81 5.16 -1.24
C TYR A 260 -20.43 4.11 -2.14
N ALA A 261 -19.74 2.97 -2.31
CA ALA A 261 -20.27 1.87 -3.10
C ALA A 261 -21.62 1.40 -2.55
N SER A 262 -22.53 1.02 -3.43
CA SER A 262 -23.87 0.52 -3.07
C SER A 262 -24.34 -0.45 -4.15
N SER A 263 -25.40 -1.20 -3.88
CA SER A 263 -26.00 -2.12 -4.85
C SER A 263 -26.38 -1.45 -6.18
N SER A 264 -26.74 -0.16 -6.18
CA SER A 264 -27.03 0.62 -7.40
C SER A 264 -25.84 0.76 -8.36
N HIS A 265 -24.61 0.70 -7.85
CA HIS A 265 -23.38 0.70 -8.64
C HIS A 265 -23.07 -0.67 -9.29
N SER A 266 -23.76 -1.74 -8.89
CA SER A 266 -23.52 -3.06 -9.47
C SER A 266 -24.00 -3.13 -10.92
N GLY A 267 -23.27 -3.86 -11.76
CA GLY A 267 -23.62 -4.04 -13.15
C GLY A 267 -22.41 -4.34 -14.03
N ASN A 268 -22.68 -4.49 -15.32
CA ASN A 268 -21.66 -4.66 -16.33
C ASN A 268 -21.16 -3.30 -16.80
N TYR A 269 -19.86 -3.14 -16.98
CA TYR A 269 -19.20 -1.91 -17.41
C TYR A 269 -18.38 -2.19 -18.67
N GLU A 270 -18.61 -1.38 -19.69
CA GLU A 270 -17.85 -1.34 -20.93
C GLU A 270 -17.41 0.10 -21.17
N CYS A 271 -16.22 0.29 -21.70
CA CYS A 271 -15.72 1.63 -22.03
C CYS A 271 -15.15 1.69 -23.45
N ARG A 272 -15.12 2.90 -24.01
CA ARG A 272 -14.43 3.21 -25.26
C ARG A 272 -13.86 4.63 -25.25
N GLY A 273 -12.83 4.86 -26.07
CA GLY A 273 -12.26 6.18 -26.30
C GLY A 273 -12.70 6.78 -27.63
N ARG A 274 -13.03 8.07 -27.63
CA ARG A 274 -13.22 8.91 -28.82
C ARG A 274 -12.07 9.90 -28.91
N LYS A 275 -11.42 10.01 -30.07
CA LYS A 275 -10.26 10.89 -30.21
C LYS A 275 -10.71 12.35 -30.32
N LYS A 276 -10.18 13.25 -29.48
CA LYS A 276 -10.55 14.69 -29.48
C LYS A 276 -10.33 15.38 -30.83
N SER A 277 -9.29 14.97 -31.57
CA SER A 277 -8.91 15.59 -32.85
C SER A 277 -9.76 15.14 -34.04
N SER A 278 -10.64 14.15 -33.89
CA SER A 278 -11.49 13.61 -34.97
C SER A 278 -12.77 13.03 -34.38
N GLN A 279 -13.89 13.72 -34.58
CA GLN A 279 -15.19 13.32 -34.02
C GLN A 279 -15.71 11.96 -34.54
N GLN A 280 -15.20 11.47 -35.68
CA GLN A 280 -15.64 10.21 -36.30
C GLN A 280 -14.75 9.00 -35.94
N SER A 281 -13.78 9.18 -35.05
CA SER A 281 -12.75 8.19 -34.77
C SER A 281 -12.85 7.67 -33.32
N SER A 282 -13.46 6.50 -33.12
CA SER A 282 -13.56 5.84 -31.82
C SER A 282 -12.91 4.45 -31.82
N THR A 283 -12.42 4.01 -30.66
CA THR A 283 -12.03 2.62 -30.43
C THR A 283 -13.25 1.69 -30.48
N LYS A 284 -13.00 0.38 -30.52
CA LYS A 284 -14.03 -0.60 -30.15
C LYS A 284 -14.35 -0.47 -28.65
N TRP A 285 -15.52 -0.97 -28.26
CA TRP A 285 -15.86 -1.18 -26.85
C TRP A 285 -14.91 -2.22 -26.24
N SER A 286 -14.58 -2.05 -24.97
CA SER A 286 -13.87 -3.06 -24.18
C SER A 286 -14.70 -4.32 -24.01
N ASP A 287 -14.06 -5.38 -23.53
CA ASP A 287 -14.77 -6.50 -22.94
C ASP A 287 -15.58 -6.03 -21.72
N SER A 288 -16.66 -6.75 -21.43
CA SER A 288 -17.60 -6.41 -20.35
C SER A 288 -17.01 -6.79 -18.98
N PHE A 289 -16.85 -5.80 -18.09
CA PHE A 289 -16.39 -5.99 -16.72
C PHE A 289 -17.57 -5.98 -15.75
N ASN A 290 -17.78 -7.07 -14.99
CA ASN A 290 -18.87 -7.16 -14.03
C ASN A 290 -18.43 -6.67 -12.65
N LEU A 291 -19.04 -5.59 -12.18
CA LEU A 291 -18.89 -5.08 -10.81
C LEU A 291 -20.08 -5.52 -9.96
N THR A 292 -19.79 -6.19 -8.84
CA THR A 292 -20.80 -6.56 -7.83
C THR A 292 -20.44 -5.93 -6.48
N VAL A 293 -21.40 -5.22 -5.89
CA VAL A 293 -21.29 -4.63 -4.55
C VAL A 293 -22.18 -5.40 -3.58
N TYR A 294 -21.59 -5.90 -2.49
CA TYR A 294 -22.29 -6.66 -1.47
C TYR A 294 -22.77 -5.77 -0.32
N ASP A 295 -24.04 -5.91 0.06
CA ASP A 295 -24.65 -5.09 1.12
C ASP A 295 -24.19 -5.47 2.54
N ASN A 296 -23.73 -6.72 2.71
CA ASN A 296 -23.35 -7.22 4.02
C ASN A 296 -21.91 -6.87 4.37
N LYS A 297 -21.78 -5.91 5.27
CA LYS A 297 -20.50 -5.56 5.89
C LYS A 297 -19.90 -6.76 6.62
N PRO A 298 -18.64 -7.14 6.36
CA PRO A 298 -18.03 -8.31 6.98
C PRO A 298 -17.92 -8.12 8.50
N GLN A 299 -18.03 -9.23 9.24
CA GLN A 299 -17.88 -9.26 10.68
C GLN A 299 -16.69 -10.16 11.04
N PRO A 300 -15.62 -9.60 11.65
CA PRO A 300 -14.46 -10.38 12.05
C PRO A 300 -14.78 -11.33 13.20
N VAL A 301 -14.02 -12.42 13.26
CA VAL A 301 -14.05 -13.40 14.36
C VAL A 301 -12.79 -13.24 15.20
N LEU A 302 -12.97 -12.82 16.45
CA LEU A 302 -11.88 -12.73 17.42
C LEU A 302 -11.72 -14.05 18.17
N THR A 303 -10.47 -14.45 18.35
CA THR A 303 -10.04 -15.56 19.20
C THR A 303 -8.95 -15.07 20.16
N VAL A 304 -8.87 -15.69 21.34
CA VAL A 304 -7.92 -15.31 22.40
C VAL A 304 -7.25 -16.57 22.93
N SER A 305 -5.95 -16.49 23.23
CA SER A 305 -5.20 -17.59 23.82
C SER A 305 -4.09 -17.06 24.75
N PRO A 306 -3.99 -17.54 26.01
CA PRO A 306 -4.93 -18.43 26.69
C PRO A 306 -6.22 -17.70 27.14
N SER A 307 -7.30 -18.44 27.39
CA SER A 307 -8.55 -17.88 27.94
C SER A 307 -8.49 -17.63 29.45
N TRP A 308 -7.67 -18.40 30.18
CA TRP A 308 -7.40 -18.22 31.60
C TRP A 308 -5.97 -17.74 31.79
N LEU A 309 -5.82 -16.62 32.49
CA LEU A 309 -4.53 -15.98 32.70
C LEU A 309 -3.71 -16.74 33.75
N SER A 310 -2.43 -16.91 33.46
CA SER A 310 -1.42 -17.33 34.43
C SER A 310 -0.50 -16.14 34.75
N PRO A 311 0.04 -16.04 35.96
CA PRO A 311 0.95 -14.95 36.32
C PRO A 311 2.11 -14.81 35.32
N GLY A 312 2.26 -13.63 34.73
CA GLY A 312 3.33 -13.33 33.77
C GLY A 312 3.10 -13.83 32.33
N ALA A 313 1.97 -14.47 32.02
CA ALA A 313 1.62 -14.87 30.67
C ALA A 313 1.17 -13.67 29.81
N SER A 314 1.51 -13.69 28.52
CA SER A 314 0.97 -12.76 27.52
C SER A 314 -0.28 -13.35 26.86
N VAL A 315 -1.20 -12.49 26.45
CA VAL A 315 -2.40 -12.90 25.71
C VAL A 315 -2.20 -12.65 24.23
N THR A 316 -2.39 -13.67 23.41
CA THR A 316 -2.44 -13.53 21.95
C THR A 316 -3.89 -13.39 21.52
N LEU A 317 -4.19 -12.27 20.85
CA LEU A 317 -5.44 -12.00 20.16
C LEU A 317 -5.25 -12.36 18.69
N ASN A 318 -6.20 -13.07 18.07
CA ASN A 318 -6.18 -13.34 16.64
C ASN A 318 -7.54 -13.01 16.01
N CYS A 319 -7.54 -12.23 14.94
CA CYS A 319 -8.72 -11.66 14.32
C CYS A 319 -8.85 -12.13 12.87
N GLU A 320 -9.82 -12.99 12.62
CA GLU A 320 -10.05 -13.54 11.29
C GLU A 320 -11.12 -12.73 10.55
N VAL A 321 -10.88 -12.44 9.27
CA VAL A 321 -11.82 -11.74 8.37
C VAL A 321 -11.94 -12.55 7.08
N GLU A 322 -13.13 -12.57 6.52
CA GLU A 322 -13.37 -13.19 5.21
C GLU A 322 -12.45 -12.56 4.15
N HIS A 323 -11.65 -13.40 3.47
CA HIS A 323 -10.61 -13.01 2.52
C HIS A 323 -9.47 -12.16 3.13
N PRO A 324 -8.58 -12.76 3.95
CA PRO A 324 -7.51 -12.03 4.66
C PRO A 324 -6.49 -11.35 3.75
N SER A 325 -6.29 -11.86 2.52
CA SER A 325 -5.33 -11.30 1.55
C SER A 325 -5.73 -9.96 0.92
N ALA A 326 -6.86 -9.37 1.33
CA ALA A 326 -7.43 -8.20 0.66
C ALA A 326 -6.92 -6.83 1.20
N GLY A 327 -5.73 -6.81 1.81
CA GLY A 327 -5.10 -5.58 2.31
C GLY A 327 -5.72 -5.02 3.59
N TRP A 328 -6.30 -5.88 4.42
CA TRP A 328 -6.88 -5.50 5.70
C TRP A 328 -5.82 -5.03 6.70
N ARG A 329 -6.16 -4.03 7.50
CA ARG A 329 -5.45 -3.65 8.73
C ARG A 329 -6.36 -3.89 9.93
N PHE A 330 -5.80 -4.44 11.00
CA PHE A 330 -6.55 -4.85 12.18
C PHE A 330 -6.43 -3.85 13.32
N TYR A 331 -7.57 -3.51 13.89
CA TYR A 331 -7.73 -2.57 14.98
C TYR A 331 -8.24 -3.33 16.20
N TRP A 332 -7.51 -3.21 17.30
CA TRP A 332 -7.67 -3.96 18.53
C TRP A 332 -8.15 -3.02 19.63
N TYR A 333 -9.19 -3.44 20.33
CA TYR A 333 -9.86 -2.65 21.34
C TYR A 333 -10.00 -3.45 22.63
N LYS A 334 -9.86 -2.77 23.76
CA LYS A 334 -10.28 -3.26 25.08
C LYS A 334 -11.76 -2.93 25.28
N THR A 335 -12.51 -3.86 25.86
CA THR A 335 -13.90 -3.62 26.24
C THR A 335 -13.96 -2.97 27.62
N VAL A 336 -14.85 -1.99 27.75
CA VAL A 336 -15.16 -1.32 29.01
C VAL A 336 -16.67 -1.44 29.23
N PRO A 337 -17.13 -2.06 30.33
CA PRO A 337 -18.54 -2.15 30.66
C PRO A 337 -19.18 -0.77 30.76
N ASP A 338 -20.29 -0.59 30.05
CA ASP A 338 -21.19 0.54 30.24
C ASP A 338 -22.54 0.01 30.71
N LEU A 339 -22.77 0.12 32.02
CA LEU A 339 -24.00 -0.38 32.63
C LEU A 339 -25.22 0.45 32.21
N SER A 340 -25.05 1.74 31.87
CA SER A 340 -26.14 2.66 31.56
C SER A 340 -26.88 2.30 30.26
N HIS A 341 -26.15 1.89 29.23
CA HIS A 341 -26.72 1.48 27.94
C HIS A 341 -26.80 -0.05 27.76
N ASN A 342 -26.55 -0.82 28.83
CA ASN A 342 -26.44 -2.29 28.76
C ASN A 342 -25.50 -2.78 27.63
N SER A 343 -24.37 -2.07 27.44
CA SER A 343 -23.46 -2.30 26.30
C SER A 343 -21.98 -2.23 26.73
N TYR A 344 -21.08 -2.26 25.77
CA TYR A 344 -19.64 -2.06 26.00
C TYR A 344 -19.15 -0.88 25.17
N ILE A 345 -18.28 -0.09 25.78
CA ILE A 345 -17.46 0.91 25.10
C ILE A 345 -16.16 0.22 24.67
N TYR A 346 -15.64 0.60 23.50
CA TYR A 346 -14.42 0.04 22.93
C TYR A 346 -13.30 1.08 22.91
N GLU A 347 -12.28 0.85 23.73
CA GLU A 347 -11.10 1.71 23.80
C GLU A 347 -9.95 1.10 23.01
N LEU A 348 -9.33 1.91 22.14
CA LEU A 348 -8.24 1.41 21.29
C LEU A 348 -7.01 1.07 22.12
N LEU A 349 -6.41 -0.09 21.85
CA LEU A 349 -5.17 -0.48 22.52
C LEU A 349 -4.00 0.49 22.17
N PRO A 350 -3.09 0.77 23.13
CA PRO A 350 -2.02 1.72 22.93
C PRO A 350 -1.09 1.30 21.79
N GLY A 351 -0.67 2.27 20.97
CA GLY A 351 0.21 2.04 19.82
C GLY A 351 -0.49 1.53 18.55
N ASN A 352 -1.82 1.36 18.58
CA ASN A 352 -2.57 0.75 17.47
C ASN A 352 -3.44 1.73 16.64
N SER A 353 -3.12 3.03 16.61
CA SER A 353 -3.92 4.05 15.92
C SER A 353 -4.00 3.89 14.40
N ARG A 354 -3.04 3.21 13.77
CA ARG A 354 -3.00 2.94 12.31
C ARG A 354 -3.37 1.50 11.93
N GLY A 355 -3.76 0.69 12.91
CA GLY A 355 -3.97 -0.76 12.77
C GLY A 355 -2.69 -1.55 12.50
N THR A 356 -2.73 -2.86 12.74
CA THR A 356 -1.67 -3.82 12.42
C THR A 356 -1.92 -4.48 11.07
N GLU A 357 -0.86 -4.85 10.35
CA GLU A 357 -0.99 -5.68 9.15
C GLU A 357 -1.17 -7.16 9.50
N GLN A 358 -0.60 -7.58 10.63
CA GLN A 358 -0.81 -8.88 11.22
C GLN A 358 -2.22 -8.99 11.77
N ASP A 359 -2.84 -10.14 11.52
CA ASP A 359 -4.11 -10.60 12.08
C ASP A 359 -3.99 -11.05 13.54
N SER A 360 -2.79 -10.95 14.13
CA SER A 360 -2.53 -11.26 15.54
C SER A 360 -1.91 -10.09 16.30
N TYR A 361 -2.22 -10.01 17.59
CA TYR A 361 -1.74 -8.98 18.50
C TYR A 361 -1.47 -9.56 19.88
N ILE A 362 -0.31 -9.24 20.46
CA ILE A 362 0.10 -9.74 21.78
C ILE A 362 -0.09 -8.64 22.82
N VAL A 363 -0.93 -8.90 23.81
CA VAL A 363 -1.12 -8.04 24.98
C VAL A 363 -0.16 -8.52 26.08
N HIS A 364 0.82 -7.68 26.39
CA HIS A 364 1.77 -7.92 27.48
C HIS A 364 1.24 -7.37 28.81
N GLY A 365 1.54 -8.06 29.91
CA GLY A 365 1.25 -7.57 31.26
C GLY A 365 -0.24 -7.59 31.65
N GLN A 366 -1.08 -8.32 30.93
CA GLN A 366 -2.49 -8.47 31.31
C GLN A 366 -2.61 -9.44 32.50
N THR A 367 -2.93 -8.90 33.68
CA THR A 367 -3.04 -9.68 34.93
C THR A 367 -4.47 -9.89 35.42
N HIS A 368 -5.41 -9.05 34.95
CA HIS A 368 -6.80 -9.06 35.41
C HIS A 368 -7.75 -9.54 34.32
N THR A 369 -8.99 -9.85 34.69
CA THR A 369 -10.05 -10.13 33.72
C THR A 369 -10.21 -8.95 32.76
N ALA A 370 -10.25 -9.23 31.46
CA ALA A 370 -10.41 -8.20 30.44
C ALA A 370 -11.16 -8.77 29.23
N GLY A 371 -11.91 -7.92 28.55
CA GLY A 371 -12.49 -8.26 27.26
C GLY A 371 -11.83 -7.49 26.12
N TYR A 372 -11.85 -8.09 24.94
CA TYR A 372 -11.28 -7.56 23.72
C TYR A 372 -12.25 -7.69 22.54
N VAL A 373 -12.09 -6.78 21.59
CA VAL A 373 -12.79 -6.77 20.31
C VAL A 373 -11.79 -6.38 19.22
N CYS A 374 -11.95 -6.95 18.03
CA CYS A 374 -11.21 -6.53 16.85
C CYS A 374 -12.13 -5.97 15.76
N ARG A 375 -11.55 -5.16 14.88
CA ARG A 375 -12.19 -4.59 13.70
C ARG A 375 -11.14 -4.51 12.61
N ALA A 376 -11.47 -4.82 11.36
CA ALA A 376 -10.54 -4.61 10.25
C ALA A 376 -10.90 -3.33 9.47
N GLY A 377 -9.94 -2.76 8.75
CA GLY A 377 -10.20 -1.66 7.84
C GLY A 377 -9.22 -1.60 6.67
N ARG A 378 -9.68 -1.07 5.53
CA ARG A 378 -8.90 -0.92 4.28
C ARG A 378 -9.40 0.26 3.45
N GLY A 379 -8.62 0.66 2.45
CA GLY A 379 -8.99 1.74 1.52
C GLY A 379 -8.69 3.16 2.03
N ASP A 380 -8.95 4.14 1.17
CA ASP A 380 -8.80 5.59 1.45
C ASP A 380 -9.99 6.40 0.88
N PRO A 381 -10.91 6.92 1.73
CA PRO A 381 -10.90 6.83 3.20
C PRO A 381 -11.08 5.40 3.71
N VAL A 382 -10.64 5.16 4.96
CA VAL A 382 -10.66 3.81 5.55
C VAL A 382 -12.11 3.33 5.73
N PHE A 383 -12.47 2.32 4.95
CA PHE A 383 -13.63 1.49 5.22
C PHE A 383 -13.27 0.51 6.33
N TYR A 384 -14.04 0.51 7.39
CA TYR A 384 -13.88 -0.44 8.48
C TYR A 384 -14.98 -1.48 8.45
N THR A 385 -14.73 -2.72 8.87
CA THR A 385 -15.70 -3.79 9.08
C THR A 385 -16.65 -3.50 10.26
N ARG A 386 -17.58 -4.43 10.56
CA ARG A 386 -18.24 -4.45 11.87
C ARG A 386 -17.21 -4.81 12.96
N TYR A 387 -17.53 -4.52 14.21
CA TYR A 387 -16.78 -5.04 15.35
C TYR A 387 -16.99 -6.55 15.48
N SER A 388 -15.98 -7.29 15.91
CA SER A 388 -16.15 -8.68 16.30
C SER A 388 -17.04 -8.78 17.53
N HIS A 389 -17.55 -9.99 17.81
CA HIS A 389 -18.06 -10.27 19.15
C HIS A 389 -16.93 -10.16 20.19
N SER A 390 -17.28 -9.72 21.40
CA SER A 390 -16.31 -9.61 22.49
C SER A 390 -15.82 -10.98 22.94
N LYS A 391 -14.52 -11.08 23.20
CA LYS A 391 -13.89 -12.27 23.81
C LYS A 391 -13.19 -11.85 25.09
N PHE A 392 -13.23 -12.71 26.10
CA PHE A 392 -12.72 -12.42 27.42
C PHE A 392 -11.56 -13.33 27.77
N VAL A 393 -10.61 -12.75 28.50
CA VAL A 393 -9.60 -13.47 29.25
C VAL A 393 -9.90 -13.30 30.73
N TRP A 394 -9.80 -14.38 31.49
CA TRP A 394 -10.24 -14.45 32.87
C TRP A 394 -9.05 -14.59 33.82
N SER A 395 -9.07 -13.86 34.92
CA SER A 395 -8.12 -14.02 36.02
C SER A 395 -8.86 -14.45 37.28
N GLY A 396 -8.33 -15.46 37.99
CA GLY A 396 -8.82 -15.84 39.31
C GLY A 396 -8.36 -14.88 40.42
N ASP A 397 -7.44 -13.96 40.12
CA ASP A 397 -6.85 -13.08 41.12
C ASP A 397 -7.78 -11.93 41.49
N LEU A 398 -7.97 -11.73 42.79
CA LEU A 398 -8.80 -10.66 43.35
C LEU A 398 -8.25 -9.27 42.98
N HIS A 399 -9.11 -8.43 42.39
CA HIS A 399 -8.79 -7.06 42.03
C HIS A 399 -9.38 -6.06 43.04
N PRO A 400 -8.65 -5.02 43.49
CA PRO A 400 -9.15 -4.10 44.52
C PRO A 400 -10.38 -3.28 44.09
N ALA A 401 -10.52 -2.99 42.79
CA ALA A 401 -11.64 -2.20 42.28
C ALA A 401 -12.95 -3.00 42.17
N ALA A 402 -12.84 -4.32 41.94
CA ALA A 402 -13.95 -5.23 41.79
C ALA A 402 -13.54 -6.67 42.13
N SER A 403 -14.31 -7.31 43.00
CA SER A 403 -14.13 -8.71 43.39
C SER A 403 -15.46 -9.45 43.38
N LEU A 404 -15.39 -10.72 43.01
CA LEU A 404 -16.50 -11.65 43.02
C LEU A 404 -16.22 -12.73 44.07
N THR A 405 -17.17 -12.92 44.98
CA THR A 405 -17.16 -14.02 45.96
C THR A 405 -18.31 -14.98 45.70
N VAL A 406 -18.09 -16.25 46.05
CA VAL A 406 -19.06 -17.33 45.88
C VAL A 406 -19.50 -17.81 47.25
N ASN A 407 -20.80 -17.92 47.47
CA ASN A 407 -21.36 -18.49 48.68
C ASN A 407 -22.39 -19.57 48.33
N PRO A 408 -22.23 -20.81 48.82
CA PRO A 408 -21.14 -21.29 49.70
C PRO A 408 -19.78 -21.31 49.00
N ASP A 409 -18.69 -21.02 49.74
CA ASP A 409 -17.32 -20.85 49.21
C ASP A 409 -16.72 -22.20 48.77
N ARG A 410 -17.16 -22.67 47.60
CA ARG A 410 -16.58 -23.81 46.93
C ARG A 410 -16.67 -23.69 45.41
N VAL A 411 -15.76 -24.35 44.69
CA VAL A 411 -15.75 -24.39 43.21
C VAL A 411 -16.77 -25.38 42.66
N GLN A 412 -16.96 -26.50 43.34
CA GLN A 412 -17.77 -27.62 42.85
C GLN A 412 -19.12 -27.67 43.56
N HIS A 413 -20.20 -27.88 42.81
CA HIS A 413 -21.56 -27.90 43.32
C HIS A 413 -22.40 -29.03 42.70
N PHE A 414 -23.46 -29.43 43.39
CA PHE A 414 -24.48 -30.31 42.82
C PHE A 414 -25.54 -29.52 42.04
N THR A 415 -26.21 -30.15 41.10
CA THR A 415 -27.29 -29.51 40.31
C THR A 415 -28.43 -28.95 41.18
N SER A 416 -28.64 -29.53 42.37
CA SER A 416 -29.66 -29.09 43.34
C SER A 416 -29.17 -28.02 44.32
N ASP A 417 -27.89 -27.63 44.27
CA ASP A 417 -27.36 -26.59 45.16
C ASP A 417 -27.88 -25.22 44.74
N SER A 418 -28.10 -24.35 45.74
CA SER A 418 -28.24 -22.92 45.55
C SER A 418 -26.89 -22.23 45.72
N VAL A 419 -26.62 -21.23 44.89
CA VAL A 419 -25.37 -20.46 44.90
C VAL A 419 -25.70 -18.98 44.83
N SER A 420 -24.95 -18.20 45.60
CA SER A 420 -24.98 -16.74 45.56
C SER A 420 -23.61 -16.21 45.14
N LEU A 421 -23.61 -15.32 44.15
CA LEU A 421 -22.43 -14.64 43.63
C LEU A 421 -22.51 -13.18 44.08
N SER A 422 -21.58 -12.74 44.92
CA SER A 422 -21.58 -11.39 45.49
C SER A 422 -20.45 -10.55 44.90
N CYS A 423 -20.79 -9.38 44.35
CA CYS A 423 -19.83 -8.41 43.86
C CYS A 423 -19.50 -7.38 44.97
N GLU A 424 -18.22 -7.09 45.14
CA GLU A 424 -17.70 -6.10 46.08
C GLU A 424 -16.65 -5.22 45.39
N GLY A 425 -16.46 -3.99 45.85
CA GLY A 425 -15.48 -3.06 45.27
C GLY A 425 -15.91 -1.59 45.36
N ASN A 426 -15.30 -0.75 44.54
CA ASN A 426 -15.48 0.71 44.58
C ASN A 426 -16.67 1.20 43.71
N SER A 427 -17.70 0.37 43.53
CA SER A 427 -18.87 0.67 42.71
C SER A 427 -20.15 0.39 43.48
N THR A 428 -21.18 1.19 43.22
CA THR A 428 -22.55 0.98 43.73
C THR A 428 -23.40 0.19 42.76
N GLU A 429 -23.01 0.14 41.49
CA GLU A 429 -23.71 -0.56 40.42
C GLU A 429 -22.92 -1.77 39.97
N TRP A 430 -23.62 -2.90 39.87
CA TRP A 430 -23.04 -4.20 39.61
C TRP A 430 -23.88 -5.03 38.67
N ARG A 431 -23.21 -5.83 37.86
CA ARG A 431 -23.82 -6.81 36.98
C ARG A 431 -23.00 -8.08 37.00
N VAL A 432 -23.64 -9.19 37.31
CA VAL A 432 -23.02 -10.51 37.22
C VAL A 432 -23.25 -11.08 35.82
N LYS A 433 -22.17 -11.53 35.19
CA LYS A 433 -22.15 -12.16 33.87
C LYS A 433 -21.72 -13.61 33.99
N ARG A 434 -22.16 -14.42 33.01
CA ARG A 434 -21.61 -15.76 32.78
C ARG A 434 -21.29 -15.97 31.32
N PHE A 435 -20.30 -16.82 31.05
CA PHE A 435 -19.97 -17.28 29.71
C PHE A 435 -20.24 -18.80 29.59
N PRO A 436 -21.32 -19.22 28.90
CA PRO A 436 -21.63 -20.64 28.71
C PRO A 436 -20.69 -21.30 27.68
N GLU A 437 -20.45 -22.60 27.81
CA GLU A 437 -19.56 -23.38 26.93
C GLU A 437 -20.02 -23.39 25.46
N HIS A 438 -21.34 -23.29 25.22
CA HIS A 438 -21.96 -23.36 23.89
C HIS A 438 -22.84 -22.16 23.55
N GLY A 439 -22.61 -21.00 24.15
CA GLY A 439 -23.50 -19.85 23.95
C GLY A 439 -22.85 -18.49 24.08
N TYR A 440 -23.69 -17.47 23.99
CA TYR A 440 -23.28 -16.09 24.20
C TYR A 440 -23.31 -15.76 25.69
N GLN A 441 -22.49 -14.77 26.08
CA GLN A 441 -22.54 -14.21 27.42
C GLN A 441 -23.96 -13.79 27.81
N SER A 442 -24.36 -14.06 29.05
CA SER A 442 -25.69 -13.72 29.58
C SER A 442 -25.59 -13.05 30.94
N HIS A 443 -26.63 -12.32 31.31
CA HIS A 443 -26.71 -11.55 32.55
C HIS A 443 -27.42 -12.37 33.63
N CYS A 444 -27.08 -12.17 34.90
CA CYS A 444 -27.72 -12.90 35.99
C CYS A 444 -29.26 -12.90 35.93
N SER A 445 -29.88 -11.79 35.53
CA SER A 445 -31.34 -11.71 35.40
C SER A 445 -31.94 -12.73 34.43
N ASP A 446 -31.16 -13.31 33.51
CA ASP A 446 -31.62 -14.31 32.55
C ASP A 446 -31.67 -15.73 33.15
N TRP A 447 -30.96 -15.98 34.26
CA TRP A 447 -30.75 -17.33 34.82
C TRP A 447 -30.77 -17.40 36.36
N GLY A 448 -30.97 -16.26 37.01
CA GLY A 448 -30.97 -16.09 38.46
C GLY A 448 -31.65 -14.78 38.84
N ARG A 449 -31.53 -14.41 40.11
CA ARG A 449 -32.13 -13.20 40.67
C ARG A 449 -31.06 -12.25 41.17
N MET A 450 -30.93 -11.09 40.52
CA MET A 450 -30.10 -9.98 41.02
C MET A 450 -30.81 -9.24 42.16
N THR A 451 -30.10 -8.99 43.26
CA THR A 451 -30.52 -8.15 44.39
C THR A 451 -29.33 -7.31 44.84
N GLY A 452 -29.30 -6.03 44.47
CA GLY A 452 -28.13 -5.18 44.69
C GLY A 452 -26.90 -5.72 43.96
N SER A 453 -25.84 -6.04 44.70
CA SER A 453 -24.61 -6.65 44.18
C SER A 453 -24.60 -8.18 44.17
N ILE A 454 -25.70 -8.82 44.58
CA ILE A 454 -25.77 -10.27 44.76
C ILE A 454 -26.64 -10.91 43.67
N CYS A 455 -26.09 -11.88 42.96
CA CYS A 455 -26.81 -12.76 42.06
C CYS A 455 -27.12 -14.09 42.76
N SER A 456 -28.41 -14.39 42.94
CA SER A 456 -28.86 -15.64 43.56
C SER A 456 -29.32 -16.65 42.51
N ILE A 457 -28.76 -17.86 42.55
CA ILE A 457 -29.07 -18.99 41.69
C ILE A 457 -29.75 -20.06 42.53
N SER A 458 -30.99 -20.39 42.21
CA SER A 458 -31.77 -21.38 42.97
C SER A 458 -31.51 -22.83 42.57
N SER A 459 -31.05 -23.06 41.34
CA SER A 459 -30.74 -24.39 40.80
C SER A 459 -29.67 -24.28 39.72
N LEU A 460 -28.71 -25.21 39.76
CA LEU A 460 -27.62 -25.29 38.79
C LEU A 460 -27.88 -26.32 37.68
N GLN A 461 -29.10 -26.87 37.57
CA GLN A 461 -29.45 -27.95 36.64
C GLN A 461 -29.13 -27.69 35.16
N TYR A 462 -29.11 -26.42 34.72
CA TYR A 462 -28.87 -26.01 33.33
C TYR A 462 -27.58 -25.19 33.17
N THR A 463 -26.58 -25.48 33.99
CA THR A 463 -25.38 -24.65 34.12
C THR A 463 -24.13 -25.35 33.58
N ASP A 464 -23.84 -25.12 32.31
CA ASP A 464 -22.57 -25.48 31.67
C ASP A 464 -21.80 -24.19 31.35
N SER A 465 -21.29 -23.53 32.40
CA SER A 465 -20.64 -22.21 32.31
C SER A 465 -19.14 -22.30 32.54
N LEU A 466 -18.37 -21.67 31.65
CA LEU A 466 -16.91 -21.63 31.69
C LEU A 466 -16.38 -20.61 32.71
N ALA A 467 -17.11 -19.51 32.94
CA ALA A 467 -16.70 -18.46 33.86
C ALA A 467 -17.87 -17.57 34.31
N TYR A 468 -17.76 -17.07 35.55
CA TYR A 468 -18.59 -16.02 36.13
C TYR A 468 -17.72 -14.85 36.56
N TRP A 469 -18.17 -13.62 36.33
CA TRP A 469 -17.49 -12.40 36.79
C TRP A 469 -18.50 -11.27 37.02
N CYS A 470 -18.05 -10.23 37.70
CA CYS A 470 -18.78 -8.98 37.91
C CYS A 470 -18.26 -7.88 36.97
N GLU A 471 -19.20 -7.09 36.47
CA GLU A 471 -18.97 -5.82 35.79
C GLU A 471 -19.44 -4.70 36.72
N SER A 472 -18.58 -3.69 36.90
CA SER A 472 -18.87 -2.51 37.72
C SER A 472 -19.32 -1.32 36.88
N GLY A 473 -20.12 -0.43 37.47
CA GLY A 473 -20.50 0.86 36.86
C GLY A 473 -19.31 1.78 36.56
N SER A 474 -18.15 1.56 37.20
CA SER A 474 -16.90 2.27 36.90
C SER A 474 -16.11 1.71 35.71
N GLY A 475 -16.64 0.70 35.00
CA GLY A 475 -15.98 0.13 33.82
C GLY A 475 -14.91 -0.93 34.14
N GLU A 476 -14.88 -1.45 35.36
CA GLU A 476 -13.94 -2.49 35.80
C GLU A 476 -14.58 -3.89 35.82
N PHE A 477 -13.75 -4.91 35.57
CA PHE A 477 -14.11 -6.33 35.70
C PHE A 477 -13.51 -6.90 37.00
N SER A 478 -14.24 -7.81 37.65
CA SER A 478 -13.71 -8.55 38.80
C SER A 478 -12.84 -9.73 38.41
N ASN A 479 -12.31 -10.45 39.41
CA ASN A 479 -11.90 -11.84 39.22
C ASN A 479 -13.03 -12.68 38.66
N ALA A 480 -12.66 -13.79 38.04
CA ALA A 480 -13.57 -14.76 37.46
C ALA A 480 -13.45 -16.11 38.16
N VAL A 481 -14.58 -16.79 38.29
CA VAL A 481 -14.66 -18.13 38.90
C VAL A 481 -15.28 -19.11 37.92
N ASN A 482 -14.71 -20.31 37.85
CA ASN A 482 -15.26 -21.41 37.04
C ASN A 482 -15.96 -22.41 37.96
N ILE A 483 -17.29 -22.38 37.98
CA ILE A 483 -18.09 -23.28 38.84
C ILE A 483 -18.35 -24.58 38.11
N THR A 484 -17.90 -25.70 38.68
CA THR A 484 -18.14 -27.04 38.13
C THR A 484 -19.39 -27.65 38.76
N VAL A 485 -20.35 -28.07 37.93
CA VAL A 485 -21.62 -28.64 38.39
C VAL A 485 -21.68 -30.14 38.11
N ARG A 486 -22.10 -30.93 39.11
CA ARG A 486 -22.23 -32.38 39.01
C ARG A 486 -23.65 -32.83 39.40
N ARG A 487 -24.19 -33.84 38.72
CA ARG A 487 -25.52 -34.38 39.05
C ARG A 487 -25.49 -35.31 40.26
N ASP A 488 -24.57 -36.28 40.26
CA ASP A 488 -24.42 -37.31 41.29
C ASP A 488 -22.94 -37.69 41.49
N GLY A 489 -22.62 -38.41 42.56
CA GLY A 489 -21.25 -38.80 42.94
C GLY A 489 -20.66 -37.92 44.03
N ILE A 490 -19.33 -37.87 44.10
CA ILE A 490 -18.58 -37.11 45.09
C ILE A 490 -18.02 -35.79 44.51
N ILE A 491 -18.02 -34.72 45.28
CA ILE A 491 -17.35 -33.46 44.94
C ILE A 491 -16.28 -33.12 45.97
N LEU A 492 -15.29 -32.34 45.54
CA LEU A 492 -14.30 -31.73 46.42
C LEU A 492 -14.82 -30.38 46.92
N VAL A 493 -14.87 -30.23 48.23
CA VAL A 493 -15.09 -28.93 48.90
C VAL A 493 -13.73 -28.23 48.92
N SER A 494 -13.51 -27.38 47.91
CA SER A 494 -12.30 -26.55 47.75
C SER A 494 -12.70 -25.09 47.52
N PRO A 495 -12.00 -24.12 48.11
CA PRO A 495 -12.39 -22.70 48.09
C PRO A 495 -12.49 -22.15 46.68
N ALA A 496 -13.47 -21.28 46.43
CA ALA A 496 -13.71 -20.68 45.12
C ALA A 496 -12.73 -19.54 44.80
N ASN A 497 -12.15 -18.91 45.82
CA ASN A 497 -11.23 -17.78 45.70
C ASN A 497 -9.81 -18.16 46.15
N PRO A 498 -8.78 -17.44 45.68
CA PRO A 498 -7.40 -17.66 46.10
C PRO A 498 -7.22 -17.53 47.62
N VAL A 499 -6.52 -18.48 48.23
CA VAL A 499 -6.22 -18.48 49.68
C VAL A 499 -4.95 -17.68 49.94
N ALA A 500 -4.98 -16.77 50.92
CA ALA A 500 -3.80 -15.98 51.27
C ALA A 500 -2.75 -16.81 52.01
N GLU A 501 -1.46 -16.56 51.74
CA GLU A 501 -0.36 -17.23 52.46
C GLU A 501 -0.46 -17.02 53.98
N GLY A 502 -0.21 -18.09 54.73
CA GLY A 502 -0.31 -18.15 56.19
C GLY A 502 -1.74 -18.35 56.72
N GLN A 503 -2.78 -18.31 55.88
CA GLN A 503 -4.14 -18.70 56.28
C GLN A 503 -4.28 -20.23 56.34
N SER A 504 -5.26 -20.70 57.12
CA SER A 504 -5.64 -22.11 57.14
C SER A 504 -6.76 -22.40 56.15
N VAL A 505 -6.69 -23.52 55.45
CA VAL A 505 -7.77 -24.02 54.58
C VAL A 505 -8.09 -25.47 54.92
N THR A 506 -9.38 -25.80 54.87
CA THR A 506 -9.90 -27.15 55.06
C THR A 506 -10.51 -27.64 53.75
N LEU A 507 -9.94 -28.69 53.19
CA LEU A 507 -10.50 -29.40 52.05
C LEU A 507 -11.31 -30.60 52.55
N GLY A 508 -12.50 -30.78 52.00
CA GLY A 508 -13.41 -31.84 52.40
C GLY A 508 -14.01 -32.56 51.21
N CYS A 509 -14.68 -33.68 51.45
CA CYS A 509 -15.41 -34.41 50.42
C CYS A 509 -16.86 -34.53 50.77
N LYS A 510 -17.69 -34.31 49.75
CA LYS A 510 -19.13 -34.21 49.93
C LYS A 510 -19.86 -35.06 48.91
N LEU A 511 -20.81 -35.86 49.38
CA LEU A 511 -21.82 -36.53 48.57
C LEU A 511 -23.05 -35.64 48.44
N ARG A 512 -23.93 -35.96 47.51
CA ARG A 512 -25.16 -35.17 47.27
C ARG A 512 -26.04 -35.05 48.52
N THR A 513 -26.14 -36.11 49.31
CA THR A 513 -27.04 -36.22 50.46
C THR A 513 -26.37 -35.93 51.80
N GLU A 514 -25.04 -36.07 51.91
CA GLU A 514 -24.32 -35.97 53.18
C GLU A 514 -22.83 -35.64 52.99
N ASN A 515 -22.19 -35.18 54.06
CA ASN A 515 -20.74 -34.98 54.09
C ASN A 515 -20.03 -36.30 54.37
N VAL A 516 -18.89 -36.54 53.71
CA VAL A 516 -18.08 -37.74 53.96
C VAL A 516 -17.15 -37.47 55.13
N VAL A 517 -17.44 -38.09 56.28
CA VAL A 517 -16.77 -37.77 57.55
C VAL A 517 -15.55 -38.64 57.86
N SER A 518 -15.29 -39.73 57.11
CA SER A 518 -14.11 -40.60 57.32
C SER A 518 -13.73 -41.43 56.09
N ASN A 519 -12.52 -42.02 56.13
CA ASN A 519 -11.94 -42.88 55.08
C ASN A 519 -11.84 -42.20 53.70
N VAL A 520 -11.33 -40.98 53.68
CA VAL A 520 -11.18 -40.17 52.46
C VAL A 520 -9.71 -40.10 52.07
N PHE A 521 -9.42 -40.38 50.80
CA PHE A 521 -8.09 -40.20 50.22
C PHE A 521 -8.01 -38.86 49.49
N PHE A 522 -7.01 -38.05 49.81
CA PHE A 522 -6.75 -36.77 49.11
C PHE A 522 -5.52 -36.88 48.22
N TYR A 523 -5.64 -36.33 47.02
CA TYR A 523 -4.56 -36.27 46.03
C TYR A 523 -4.26 -34.82 45.67
N LYS A 524 -2.98 -34.51 45.45
CA LYS A 524 -2.50 -33.25 44.90
C LYS A 524 -1.62 -33.55 43.69
N ASN A 525 -1.94 -32.97 42.54
CA ASN A 525 -1.29 -33.25 41.25
C ASN A 525 -1.17 -34.77 41.00
N ASP A 526 -2.28 -35.48 41.23
CA ASP A 526 -2.42 -36.94 41.15
C ASP A 526 -1.53 -37.76 42.10
N LYS A 527 -0.80 -37.12 43.01
CA LYS A 527 -0.06 -37.78 44.08
C LYS A 527 -0.88 -37.85 45.36
N LEU A 528 -0.99 -39.03 45.96
CA LEU A 528 -1.67 -39.23 47.24
C LEU A 528 -0.94 -38.45 48.36
N ILE A 529 -1.68 -37.59 49.07
CA ILE A 529 -1.16 -36.74 50.16
C ILE A 529 -1.78 -37.04 51.53
N GLN A 530 -2.98 -37.64 51.57
CA GLN A 530 -3.60 -38.10 52.82
C GLN A 530 -4.37 -39.40 52.58
N ASN A 531 -4.22 -40.38 53.47
CA ASN A 531 -4.84 -41.69 53.38
C ASN A 531 -5.32 -42.28 54.72
N ASP A 532 -5.59 -41.42 55.70
CA ASP A 532 -6.04 -41.82 57.03
C ASP A 532 -7.57 -41.83 57.18
N THR A 533 -8.04 -42.04 58.40
CA THR A 533 -9.47 -42.09 58.73
C THR A 533 -10.14 -40.71 58.75
N ARG A 534 -9.43 -39.59 58.53
CA ARG A 534 -10.01 -38.25 58.55
C ARG A 534 -10.82 -38.00 57.28
N GLY A 535 -11.98 -37.37 57.42
CA GLY A 535 -12.80 -36.92 56.29
C GLY A 535 -12.31 -35.63 55.62
N GLU A 536 -11.41 -34.91 56.28
CA GLU A 536 -10.95 -33.58 55.87
C GLU A 536 -9.42 -33.50 55.85
N LEU A 537 -8.90 -32.65 54.98
CA LEU A 537 -7.51 -32.28 54.86
C LEU A 537 -7.33 -30.82 55.30
N ASN A 538 -6.63 -30.62 56.41
CA ASN A 538 -6.36 -29.29 56.97
C ASN A 538 -4.94 -28.85 56.64
N ILE A 539 -4.82 -27.73 55.93
CA ILE A 539 -3.55 -27.04 55.69
C ILE A 539 -3.57 -25.81 56.59
N SER A 540 -2.83 -25.84 57.70
CA SER A 540 -2.91 -24.82 58.75
C SER A 540 -2.20 -23.51 58.39
N ALA A 541 -1.15 -23.58 57.58
CA ALA A 541 -0.38 -22.43 57.10
C ALA A 541 -0.08 -22.61 55.61
N VAL A 542 -0.98 -22.10 54.76
CA VAL A 542 -0.86 -22.19 53.31
C VAL A 542 0.37 -21.44 52.81
N SER A 543 1.13 -22.07 51.91
CA SER A 543 2.31 -21.51 51.24
C SER A 543 2.16 -21.62 49.73
N LYS A 544 2.99 -20.90 48.94
CA LYS A 544 2.99 -21.06 47.47
C LYS A 544 3.19 -22.52 47.01
N SER A 545 3.87 -23.34 47.80
CA SER A 545 4.05 -24.76 47.48
C SER A 545 2.75 -25.57 47.55
N ASP A 546 1.73 -25.09 48.25
CA ASP A 546 0.41 -25.71 48.41
C ASP A 546 -0.51 -25.50 47.21
N GLU A 547 -0.15 -24.62 46.27
CA GLU A 547 -0.87 -24.42 45.02
C GLU A 547 -0.84 -25.70 44.14
N GLY A 548 -1.97 -26.02 43.50
CA GLY A 548 -2.05 -27.17 42.60
C GLY A 548 -3.46 -27.74 42.41
N PHE A 549 -3.55 -28.85 41.67
CA PHE A 549 -4.79 -29.57 41.45
C PHE A 549 -5.06 -30.56 42.58
N TYR A 550 -6.19 -30.41 43.26
CA TYR A 550 -6.65 -31.31 44.31
C TYR A 550 -7.83 -32.15 43.82
N LYS A 551 -7.90 -33.41 44.27
CA LYS A 551 -9.09 -34.26 44.15
C LYS A 551 -9.18 -35.17 45.37
N CYS A 552 -10.36 -35.70 45.63
CA CYS A 552 -10.53 -36.68 46.67
C CYS A 552 -11.28 -37.93 46.21
N GLN A 553 -11.06 -39.01 46.95
CA GLN A 553 -11.62 -40.31 46.66
C GLN A 553 -12.23 -40.92 47.92
N TRP A 554 -13.44 -41.46 47.77
CA TRP A 554 -14.12 -42.21 48.82
C TRP A 554 -14.78 -43.45 48.23
N SER A 555 -14.60 -44.60 48.88
CA SER A 555 -15.17 -45.88 48.46
C SER A 555 -14.96 -46.22 46.97
N GLY A 556 -13.80 -45.88 46.41
CA GLY A 556 -13.45 -46.13 45.01
C GLY A 556 -13.96 -45.06 44.00
N GLN A 557 -14.75 -44.07 44.41
CA GLN A 557 -15.20 -42.98 43.56
C GLN A 557 -14.31 -41.74 43.71
N GLU A 558 -13.95 -41.09 42.61
CA GLU A 558 -13.13 -39.86 42.58
C GLU A 558 -13.96 -38.59 42.27
N SER A 559 -13.60 -37.49 42.93
CA SER A 559 -14.09 -36.15 42.61
C SER A 559 -13.45 -35.63 41.32
N PRO A 560 -14.04 -34.64 40.62
CA PRO A 560 -13.29 -33.88 39.63
C PRO A 560 -12.11 -33.16 40.32
N GLN A 561 -11.05 -32.91 39.55
CA GLN A 561 -9.94 -32.08 40.01
C GLN A 561 -10.37 -30.61 40.14
N SER A 562 -9.85 -29.92 41.16
CA SER A 562 -10.05 -28.48 41.38
C SER A 562 -8.70 -27.82 41.62
N TRP A 563 -8.46 -26.67 41.00
CA TRP A 563 -7.24 -25.90 41.23
C TRP A 563 -7.39 -25.03 42.49
N MET A 564 -6.49 -25.21 43.46
CA MET A 564 -6.41 -24.32 44.62
C MET A 564 -5.29 -23.30 44.39
N SER A 565 -5.67 -22.02 44.23
CA SER A 565 -4.72 -20.92 44.02
C SER A 565 -4.25 -20.32 45.35
N VAL A 566 -2.97 -19.96 45.43
CA VAL A 566 -2.39 -19.31 46.61
C VAL A 566 -1.94 -17.89 46.28
N LYS A 567 -2.48 -16.93 47.01
CA LYS A 567 -2.14 -15.52 46.90
C LYS A 567 -1.02 -15.19 47.89
N ALA A 568 0.12 -14.75 47.34
CA ALA A 568 1.16 -14.15 48.15
C ALA A 568 0.58 -12.94 48.89
N VAL A 569 0.78 -12.89 50.20
CA VAL A 569 0.51 -11.66 50.94
C VAL A 569 1.61 -10.70 50.51
N SER A 570 1.31 -9.82 49.55
CA SER A 570 2.08 -8.61 49.42
C SER A 570 1.90 -7.89 50.75
N ARG A 571 2.89 -8.03 51.65
CA ARG A 571 3.18 -6.91 52.52
C ARG A 571 3.27 -5.75 51.57
N SER A 572 2.30 -4.84 51.67
CA SER A 572 2.58 -3.44 51.46
C SER A 572 3.96 -3.24 52.08
N GLU A 573 5.00 -3.18 51.25
CA GLU A 573 6.17 -2.44 51.63
C GLU A 573 5.63 -1.04 51.77
N SER A 574 5.12 -0.76 52.98
CA SER A 574 5.07 0.57 53.54
C SER A 574 6.48 1.06 53.30
N SER A 575 6.62 1.80 52.20
CA SER A 575 7.88 2.33 51.72
C SER A 575 8.62 2.82 52.95
N SER A 576 9.70 2.16 53.34
CA SER A 576 10.66 2.67 54.32
C SER A 576 11.52 3.78 53.70
N PHE A 577 11.28 4.08 52.41
CA PHE A 577 11.84 5.19 51.65
C PHE A 577 11.60 6.60 52.25
N PRO A 578 10.46 6.96 52.84
CA PRO A 578 10.30 8.24 53.54
C PRO A 578 11.07 8.25 54.86
N VAL A 579 11.16 7.12 55.57
CA VAL A 579 11.85 7.06 56.87
C VAL A 579 13.36 7.20 56.67
N LEU A 580 13.95 6.56 55.67
CA LEU A 580 15.38 6.72 55.35
C LEU A 580 15.71 8.13 54.83
N LEU A 581 14.82 8.77 54.07
CA LEU A 581 14.98 10.17 53.65
C LEU A 581 14.84 11.14 54.83
N ILE A 582 13.89 10.91 55.74
CA ILE A 582 13.71 11.72 56.96
C ILE A 582 14.88 11.51 57.91
N VAL A 583 15.34 10.27 58.13
CA VAL A 583 16.53 9.97 58.94
C VAL A 583 17.78 10.57 58.30
N GLY A 584 17.92 10.49 56.97
CA GLY A 584 19.01 11.13 56.23
C GLY A 584 19.00 12.66 56.35
N LEU A 585 17.82 13.29 56.25
CA LEU A 585 17.63 14.73 56.46
C LEU A 585 17.89 15.14 57.90
N VAL A 586 17.41 14.38 58.88
CA VAL A 586 17.63 14.68 60.32
C VAL A 586 19.09 14.48 60.69
N CYS A 587 19.75 13.43 60.21
CA CYS A 587 21.20 13.22 60.38
C CYS A 587 22.00 14.31 59.67
N GLY A 588 21.61 14.69 58.46
CA GLY A 588 22.26 15.78 57.70
C GLY A 588 22.12 17.13 58.39
N ILE A 589 20.92 17.48 58.86
CA ILE A 589 20.64 18.71 59.62
C ILE A 589 21.39 18.67 60.96
N SER A 590 21.43 17.53 61.65
CA SER A 590 22.17 17.37 62.90
C SER A 590 23.68 17.54 62.69
N LEU A 591 24.24 17.02 61.59
CA LEU A 591 25.64 17.20 61.22
C LEU A 591 25.94 18.66 60.86
N ILE A 592 25.04 19.35 60.15
CA ILE A 592 25.19 20.78 59.82
C ILE A 592 25.12 21.63 61.09
N ILE A 593 24.19 21.34 62.01
CA ILE A 593 24.12 22.01 63.32
C ILE A 593 25.38 21.74 64.13
N LEU A 594 25.89 20.52 64.15
CA LEU A 594 27.14 20.17 64.85
C LEU A 594 28.33 20.93 64.24
N LEU A 595 28.42 21.02 62.92
CA LEU A 595 29.46 21.78 62.22
C LEU A 595 29.34 23.28 62.46
N LEU A 596 28.12 23.84 62.53
CA LEU A 596 27.87 25.22 62.88
C LEU A 596 28.20 25.51 64.34
N LEU A 597 27.87 24.60 65.26
CA LEU A 597 28.27 24.69 66.67
C LEU A 597 29.78 24.62 66.82
N LEU A 598 30.46 23.70 66.13
CA LEU A 598 31.92 23.62 66.11
C LEU A 598 32.56 24.87 65.47
N PHE A 599 31.93 25.46 64.46
CA PHE A 599 32.34 26.72 63.86
C PHE A 599 32.15 27.90 64.83
N CYS A 600 31.03 27.95 65.56
CA CYS A 600 30.76 28.93 66.61
C CYS A 600 31.71 28.76 67.81
N CYS A 601 32.03 27.52 68.21
CA CYS A 601 33.01 27.20 69.26
C CYS A 601 34.45 27.53 68.83
N ARG A 602 34.76 27.49 67.53
CA ARG A 602 36.05 27.97 67.00
C ARG A 602 36.13 29.50 66.90
N LYS A 603 35.00 30.19 66.88
CA LYS A 603 34.92 31.66 66.80
C LYS A 603 34.74 32.34 68.16
N SER A 604 34.51 31.59 69.23
CA SER A 604 34.46 32.11 70.61
C SER A 604 35.69 31.68 71.40
N LYS A 605 36.79 32.41 71.23
CA LYS A 605 37.76 32.64 72.31
C LYS A 605 37.37 33.95 72.98
N ASP A 606 36.62 33.86 74.06
CA ASP A 606 36.80 34.57 75.34
C ASP A 606 35.51 34.56 76.20
N PRO A 607 35.62 34.69 77.55
CA PRO A 607 34.79 33.94 78.50
C PRO A 607 33.72 34.79 79.23
N CYS A 608 32.89 34.08 80.03
CA CYS A 608 31.93 34.57 81.03
C CYS A 608 30.49 34.85 80.49
N CYS A 609 29.38 34.59 81.20
CA CYS A 609 29.16 34.22 82.60
C CYS A 609 27.86 33.39 82.74
N ASN A 610 27.78 32.68 83.88
CA ASN A 610 26.57 32.13 84.50
C ASN A 610 25.35 33.06 84.46
N SER A 611 24.16 32.51 84.17
CA SER A 611 23.00 32.51 85.07
C SER A 611 21.76 31.94 84.36
N LEU A 612 20.78 31.47 85.16
CA LEU A 612 19.42 31.03 84.81
C LEU A 612 19.22 29.55 84.43
N LEU A 613 19.53 28.67 85.39
CA LEU A 613 18.63 27.57 85.74
C LEU A 613 17.81 28.00 86.96
N GLN A 614 16.58 28.45 86.73
CA GLN A 614 15.51 28.52 87.75
C GLN A 614 14.19 28.69 87.00
N SER A 615 13.38 27.64 86.86
CA SER A 615 12.18 27.38 87.68
C SER A 615 11.29 26.54 86.74
N GLN A 616 10.77 25.35 87.03
CA GLN A 616 9.87 24.91 88.10
C GLN A 616 10.17 23.41 88.30
N ARG A 617 10.52 22.86 89.47
CA ARG A 617 9.77 22.66 90.72
C ARG A 617 8.28 22.32 90.55
N ASN A 618 8.00 21.01 90.64
CA ASN A 618 7.14 20.33 91.64
C ASN A 618 6.32 19.23 90.94
N ASN A 619 6.73 17.98 91.12
CA ASN A 619 6.35 17.07 92.22
C ASN A 619 5.06 16.32 91.90
N GLN A 620 5.16 15.02 91.62
CA GLN A 620 4.56 14.05 92.53
C GLN A 620 5.25 12.68 92.42
N SER A 621 5.67 12.24 93.58
CA SER A 621 6.30 10.98 93.94
C SER A 621 5.30 9.82 94.01
N SER A 622 5.74 8.62 93.62
CA SER A 622 5.59 7.45 94.48
C SER A 622 6.77 6.50 94.23
N ALA A 623 7.40 6.09 95.33
CA ALA A 623 8.59 5.26 95.40
C ALA A 623 8.28 4.05 96.27
N THR A 624 8.91 2.92 95.92
CA THR A 624 9.37 1.77 96.74
C THR A 624 10.00 0.81 95.70
N ASP A 625 11.32 0.66 95.54
CA ASP A 625 12.35 0.11 96.47
C ASP A 625 11.97 -1.34 96.86
N GLN A 626 12.75 -2.41 96.72
CA GLN A 626 14.19 -2.72 96.69
C GLN A 626 14.38 -3.96 95.75
N ASP A 627 15.54 -4.31 95.19
CA ASP A 627 16.63 -4.96 95.92
C ASP A 627 17.94 -5.06 95.10
N GLU A 628 19.01 -5.19 95.89
CA GLU A 628 20.46 -5.11 95.69
C GLU A 628 21.11 -6.12 94.70
N ASN A 629 22.09 -5.68 93.89
CA ASN A 629 23.56 -5.82 94.09
C ASN A 629 24.08 -7.24 93.75
N GLN A 630 24.95 -7.47 92.77
CA GLN A 630 26.40 -7.27 92.91
C GLN A 630 27.15 -7.38 91.56
N GLN A 631 28.35 -6.82 91.60
CA GLN A 631 29.20 -6.32 90.53
C GLN A 631 30.39 -7.32 90.26
N PRO A 632 31.56 -6.90 89.74
CA PRO A 632 32.09 -7.11 88.38
C PRO A 632 33.39 -7.97 88.35
N VAL A 633 34.14 -7.98 87.24
CA VAL A 633 35.64 -8.01 87.10
C VAL A 633 35.97 -8.19 85.60
N TYR A 634 36.50 -7.18 84.88
CA TYR A 634 37.93 -6.91 84.54
C TYR A 634 38.64 -8.13 83.89
N SER A 635 39.32 -8.10 82.74
CA SER A 635 40.24 -7.11 82.11
C SER A 635 40.47 -7.60 80.65
N SER A 636 40.57 -6.73 79.62
CA SER A 636 41.85 -6.25 79.03
C SER A 636 42.71 -7.38 78.40
N LEU A 637 43.34 -7.34 77.23
CA LEU A 637 43.63 -6.41 76.12
C LEU A 637 44.68 -7.17 75.24
N LEU A 638 44.98 -6.66 74.03
CA LEU A 638 46.11 -7.01 73.14
C LEU A 638 45.93 -8.24 72.22
N HIS A 639 46.34 -8.26 70.94
CA HIS A 639 46.86 -7.32 69.94
C HIS A 639 47.01 -8.16 68.64
N GLY A 640 47.01 -7.51 67.47
CA GLY A 640 47.78 -8.01 66.32
C GLY A 640 46.98 -8.48 65.09
N ASP A 641 46.74 -7.52 64.20
CA ASP A 641 47.27 -7.45 62.83
C ASP A 641 47.15 -8.60 61.79
N ILE A 642 46.89 -8.11 60.56
CA ILE A 642 47.36 -8.57 59.24
C ILE A 642 46.46 -9.47 58.36
N CYS A 643 45.88 -8.77 57.36
CA CYS A 643 45.77 -9.03 55.91
C CYS A 643 45.81 -10.46 55.34
N VAL A 644 44.95 -10.77 54.35
CA VAL A 644 45.22 -10.66 52.89
C VAL A 644 44.09 -11.36 52.09
N TYR A 645 43.75 -10.71 50.97
CA TYR A 645 42.90 -11.14 49.85
C TYR A 645 43.61 -12.22 49.01
N GLU A 646 42.88 -13.20 48.48
CA GLU A 646 43.39 -14.00 47.34
C GLU A 646 42.39 -14.00 46.19
N SER A 647 42.91 -13.60 45.03
CA SER A 647 42.27 -13.57 43.72
C SER A 647 42.87 -14.68 42.88
N ILE A 648 42.06 -15.35 42.06
CA ILE A 648 42.55 -16.16 40.94
C ILE A 648 41.85 -15.69 39.64
N ARG A 649 42.65 -15.06 38.76
CA ARG A 649 42.50 -15.00 37.28
C ARG A 649 42.61 -16.43 36.73
N GLY A 650 42.03 -16.85 35.60
CA GLY A 650 41.59 -16.18 34.38
C GLY A 650 42.03 -17.03 33.17
N SER A 651 41.44 -16.83 31.98
CA SER A 651 42.14 -17.01 30.70
C SER A 651 41.40 -16.31 29.55
N GLY A 652 42.07 -15.36 28.89
CA GLY A 652 41.82 -14.90 27.51
C GLY A 652 42.42 -15.90 26.49
N ASN A 653 42.41 -15.72 25.17
CA ASN A 653 42.48 -14.59 24.22
C ASN A 653 41.67 -14.96 22.94
N GLY A 654 41.29 -14.14 21.96
CA GLY A 654 41.76 -12.86 21.35
C GLY A 654 41.66 -13.05 19.81
N GLY A 655 41.42 -12.11 18.88
CA GLY A 655 41.29 -10.65 18.86
C GLY A 655 41.00 -10.14 17.41
N ASN A 656 41.25 -8.85 17.19
CA ASN A 656 41.07 -7.96 15.99
C ASN A 656 39.69 -7.30 15.84
N GLY A 657 39.54 -5.98 15.63
CA GLY A 657 40.48 -4.87 15.52
C GLY A 657 39.80 -3.66 14.86
N GLY A 658 40.03 -2.44 15.38
CA GLY A 658 39.95 -1.12 14.72
C GLY A 658 38.57 -0.57 14.27
N GLN A 659 38.16 0.61 14.76
CA GLN A 659 38.50 1.93 14.18
C GLN A 659 37.55 3.03 14.71
N ALA A 660 38.09 4.22 14.92
CA ALA A 660 37.42 5.42 15.45
C ALA A 660 36.56 6.13 14.40
N ASP A 661 35.49 6.83 14.82
CA ASP A 661 35.26 8.22 14.39
C ASP A 661 34.26 8.97 15.30
N THR A 662 34.22 10.28 15.10
CA THR A 662 34.02 11.36 16.05
C THR A 662 32.77 12.19 15.69
N THR A 663 32.10 12.77 16.70
CA THR A 663 31.19 13.96 16.60
C THR A 663 29.88 13.80 15.81
N ARG A 664 28.73 14.42 16.12
CA ARG A 664 28.41 15.75 16.66
C ARG A 664 26.94 15.74 17.10
N ASN A 665 26.65 16.20 18.32
CA ASN A 665 25.33 16.69 18.72
C ASN A 665 25.24 18.17 18.33
N VAL A 666 24.22 18.57 17.58
CA VAL A 666 23.82 19.97 17.43
C VAL A 666 22.33 20.07 17.67
N ILE A 667 22.01 20.83 18.71
CA ILE A 667 20.69 21.31 19.11
C ILE A 667 20.34 22.50 18.20
N SER A 668 19.11 22.54 17.70
CA SER A 668 18.47 23.78 17.25
C SER A 668 17.01 23.82 17.71
N GLN A 669 16.74 24.73 18.66
CA GLN A 669 15.41 25.27 19.02
C GLN A 669 14.89 26.21 17.92
N ILE A 670 13.63 26.70 18.13
CA ILE A 670 12.89 27.82 17.50
C ILE A 670 11.67 27.29 16.71
N GLU A 671 10.42 27.73 16.86
CA GLU A 671 9.71 28.71 17.72
C GLU A 671 8.20 28.37 17.64
N LEU A 672 7.47 28.53 18.75
CA LEU A 672 6.01 28.51 18.78
C LEU A 672 5.47 29.92 18.51
N LYS A 673 4.76 30.11 17.39
CA LYS A 673 3.88 31.27 17.19
C LYS A 673 2.44 30.88 17.49
N GLY A 674 1.95 31.37 18.62
CA GLY A 674 0.53 31.32 18.97
C GLY A 674 -0.26 32.36 18.18
N VAL A 675 -1.39 31.94 17.61
CA VAL A 675 -2.50 32.82 17.22
C VAL A 675 -3.77 32.22 17.80
N GLY A 676 -4.31 32.88 18.81
CA GLY A 676 -5.60 32.52 19.41
C GLY A 676 -6.77 32.95 18.52
N LYS A 677 -7.78 32.10 18.41
CA LYS A 677 -9.14 32.52 18.07
C LYS A 677 -10.15 31.68 18.85
N ARG A 678 -10.99 32.40 19.60
CA ARG A 678 -12.11 31.93 20.42
C ARG A 678 -13.04 31.01 19.61
N ARG A 679 -13.48 29.90 20.21
CA ARG A 679 -14.62 29.10 19.74
C ARG A 679 -15.76 29.26 20.74
N ASN A 680 -16.87 29.83 20.27
CA ASN A 680 -18.18 29.69 20.89
C ASN A 680 -18.62 28.23 20.77
N ARG A 681 -19.25 27.75 21.84
CA ARG A 681 -20.09 26.54 21.85
C ARG A 681 -21.32 26.81 21.01
N ASP A 682 -21.64 25.90 20.10
CA ASP A 682 -23.02 25.56 19.74
C ASP A 682 -23.04 24.09 19.33
N ASP A 683 -23.89 23.36 20.02
CA ASP A 683 -24.23 21.95 19.90
C ASP A 683 -25.38 21.80 18.87
N PRO A 684 -25.52 20.65 18.19
CA PRO A 684 -26.86 20.20 17.86
C PRO A 684 -27.07 18.72 18.23
N GLY A 685 -27.93 18.53 19.24
CA GLY A 685 -28.57 17.26 19.53
C GLY A 685 -29.64 16.90 18.49
N GLU A 686 -29.67 15.62 18.14
CA GLU A 686 -30.74 14.97 17.38
C GLU A 686 -32.05 14.97 18.20
N ARG A 687 -33.12 15.49 17.62
CA ARG A 687 -34.49 15.36 18.12
C ARG A 687 -35.34 14.68 17.04
N SER A 688 -35.81 13.48 17.35
CA SER A 688 -36.85 12.74 16.64
C SER A 688 -38.23 13.30 17.00
N ASP A 689 -38.99 13.79 16.02
CA ASP A 689 -40.41 14.09 16.19
C ASP A 689 -41.27 13.07 15.41
N TYR A 690 -42.22 12.50 16.14
CA TYR A 690 -43.29 11.61 15.71
C TYR A 690 -44.28 12.34 14.78
N CYS A 691 -44.77 11.66 13.73
CA CYS A 691 -45.99 12.06 13.02
C CYS A 691 -47.14 11.09 13.32
N ASN A 692 -48.19 11.63 13.93
CA ASN A 692 -49.52 11.04 14.06
C ASN A 692 -50.18 10.89 12.68
N VAL A 693 -50.85 9.75 12.46
CA VAL A 693 -51.79 9.53 11.37
C VAL A 693 -53.16 9.24 11.99
N ASN A 694 -54.19 9.96 11.54
CA ASN A 694 -55.58 9.47 11.56
C ASN A 694 -56.40 10.21 10.48
N PRO A 695 -57.60 9.72 10.08
CA PRO A 695 -57.90 9.37 8.70
C PRO A 695 -59.05 10.24 8.11
N ASP A 696 -59.25 10.19 6.79
CA ASP A 696 -60.58 9.96 6.17
C ASP A 696 -60.65 10.27 4.66
N SER A 697 -61.46 9.43 3.98
CA SER A 697 -62.22 9.60 2.71
C SER A 697 -61.45 9.64 1.38
N ALA A 698 -61.56 8.60 0.54
CA ALA A 698 -62.58 8.33 -0.52
C ALA A 698 -62.32 9.17 -1.79
N THR A 699 -62.26 8.67 -3.03
CA THR A 699 -63.15 7.77 -3.80
C THR A 699 -62.44 7.26 -5.07
N GLY A 700 -62.94 6.18 -5.68
CA GLY A 700 -62.47 5.54 -6.94
C GLY A 700 -62.60 6.39 -8.22
N PRO A 701 -62.55 5.81 -9.44
CA PRO A 701 -63.02 4.47 -9.85
C PRO A 701 -61.94 3.39 -10.02
#